data_AF-A0A6J0PS78-F1
#
_entry.id   AF-A0A6J0PS78-F1
#
_cell.length_a   1.000
_cell.length_b   1.000
_cell.length_c   1.000
_cell.angle_alpha   90.00
_cell.angle_beta   90.00
_cell.angle_gamma   90.00
#
_symmetry.space_group_name_H-M   'P 1'
#
loop_
_entity.id
_entity.type
_entity.pdbx_description
1 polymer ?
#
loop_
_entity_poly.entity_id
_entity_poly.type
_entity_poly.pdbx_seq_one_letter_code
_entity_poly.pdbx_strand_id
1 'polypeptide(L)'
;MVRKRRTELPGSGESSQSAESSSSGGRGGHQRPAESSPTQQQQGGGQVWGPAPQPPMQGGRGRGFHQGRGGGAQPHGGMAPQQQGAPVSEYQGRGGPYARGGMPPQQHYGGHRGGGSMAGGHGVGPSAGPSRPPAPELHQAMQAPYEAAQASSSQASSSRQPDVSAAQLPQQFEQLSVQGEAAHGQAIQPVVPLVSSSKSLRFPLRPGKGSFGDRCVVKANHFFAELPDKDLHQYDVSIKPEVSSRGVNRAVMEQLVRHYKESYLGGRLPAYDGRKSLYTAGPLPFTSREFHIALIDEDDGSGSERRQRTFNVVIKLAARADLHHLELFLAGRQADAPQEALQVLDIVLRELPTARYSPIGRSFYSPNLGRRQPLGEGLESWRGFYQSIRPTQMGLSLNIDMSSTAFIEPLPVIDFIAQLLNRDVQARPLSDADRVKIKKALRGVKVEVTHRGNMRRKYRISGLTSQATRELTFPVDERGTMKSVVQYFQETYGFTIQHTNLPCLQVGNQQRLNYLPMEVCKIVEGQRYSKRLNERQITALLKVTCQRPHERELDIIQTVRHNAYHEDPYAKEFGIKISEKLASVEARVLPAPWLKYHDTGREKKCLPRIGQWNMMNKKMVNGGRVQNWMCISFARNVHESVARGFCHELVQMCRTSGMDFSIEPVLPPSSERPDQVERALKARYHNAMSKLQPRGELDLLIVILPDNNGSLYGDLKRICETELGLVSQCCLAKHVTSRKSKQQYLANVALKINVKVGGRNTVLMDAWTRGIPLVSDRPTIIFGADVTHPHPGEDSSPSIAAVVASQDWPEVTKYAGLVSAQAHRQELIQDLFKVWQDPQRGTVTGGMIRELLISFKRATGEKPVRIIFYRDGVSEGQFYQVLLHELDAIRKACASLEQNYQPPVTFVVVQKRHHTRLFANDHHDHQSVDRSGNILPGTVVDSKICHPTEFDFYLCSHAGIQGTSRPAHYHVLWDENKFSADDLQTLTNNLCYTYARCTRSVSIVPPAYYAHLAAFRARFYMEPETSDSGSLASGVAAGRGPPGSGPRSSRFAGSVAVRPLPPLKENVKRVMFYC
;
A
#
# COMPACT_ATOMS: atom_id res chain seq x y z
N MET A 1 -49.53 32.54 -20.50
CA MET A 1 -50.07 31.92 -21.73
C MET A 1 -50.03 30.40 -21.51
N VAL A 2 -51.13 29.63 -21.42
CA VAL A 2 -52.17 29.31 -22.45
C VAL A 2 -51.55 28.39 -23.54
N ARG A 3 -51.97 27.14 -23.85
CA ARG A 3 -53.02 26.14 -23.42
C ARG A 3 -52.37 24.72 -23.55
N LYS A 4 -52.70 23.59 -22.87
CA LYS A 4 -53.93 22.86 -22.46
C LYS A 4 -54.37 21.71 -23.44
N ARG A 5 -54.19 20.43 -23.01
CA ARG A 5 -54.92 19.16 -23.41
C ARG A 5 -54.76 18.60 -24.84
N ARG A 6 -55.12 17.32 -25.18
CA ARG A 6 -55.18 15.96 -24.53
C ARG A 6 -55.70 14.93 -25.58
N THR A 7 -55.75 13.63 -25.24
CA THR A 7 -56.70 12.56 -25.72
C THR A 7 -56.57 12.00 -27.16
N GLU A 8 -56.85 10.72 -27.47
CA GLU A 8 -56.72 9.40 -26.76
C GLU A 8 -57.19 8.22 -27.70
N LEU A 9 -56.49 7.07 -27.68
CA LEU A 9 -57.03 5.68 -27.84
C LEU A 9 -57.62 5.21 -29.23
N PRO A 10 -58.19 3.98 -29.40
CA PRO A 10 -57.42 2.71 -29.47
C PRO A 10 -57.95 1.62 -30.46
N GLY A 11 -57.30 0.44 -30.46
CA GLY A 11 -57.94 -0.88 -30.68
C GLY A 11 -57.31 -1.79 -31.76
N SER A 12 -57.58 -3.10 -31.87
CA SER A 12 -57.60 -4.25 -30.92
C SER A 12 -58.39 -5.44 -31.53
N GLY A 13 -57.86 -6.67 -31.49
CA GLY A 13 -58.53 -7.90 -31.97
C GLY A 13 -58.32 -8.23 -33.45
N GLU A 14 -58.53 -9.46 -33.95
CA GLU A 14 -58.70 -10.76 -33.26
C GLU A 14 -58.41 -11.95 -34.23
N SER A 15 -58.76 -13.21 -33.91
CA SER A 15 -58.09 -14.41 -34.45
C SER A 15 -58.85 -15.29 -35.47
N SER A 16 -58.24 -15.50 -36.65
CA SER A 16 -58.10 -16.74 -37.46
C SER A 16 -59.25 -17.76 -37.67
N GLN A 17 -59.47 -18.23 -38.92
CA GLN A 17 -59.18 -19.61 -39.43
C GLN A 17 -59.78 -19.94 -40.84
N SER A 18 -59.38 -21.11 -41.42
CA SER A 18 -59.89 -21.81 -42.63
C SER A 18 -59.58 -21.19 -44.00
N ALA A 19 -59.52 -21.89 -45.16
CA ALA A 19 -59.20 -23.30 -45.56
C ALA A 19 -59.09 -23.31 -47.13
N GLU A 20 -58.81 -24.36 -47.93
CA GLU A 20 -58.51 -25.81 -47.78
C GLU A 20 -57.71 -26.28 -49.04
N SER A 21 -57.70 -27.58 -49.38
CA SER A 21 -57.03 -28.30 -50.48
C SER A 21 -55.51 -28.51 -50.33
N SER A 22 -54.96 -29.72 -50.37
CA SER A 22 -55.52 -31.09 -50.51
C SER A 22 -54.39 -32.10 -50.21
N SER A 23 -54.57 -33.36 -49.76
CA SER A 23 -55.75 -34.19 -49.42
C SER A 23 -55.23 -35.53 -48.83
N SER A 24 -55.91 -36.32 -47.99
CA SER A 24 -57.15 -36.11 -47.21
C SER A 24 -57.40 -37.33 -46.29
N GLY A 25 -57.92 -37.11 -45.07
CA GLY A 25 -58.64 -38.15 -44.29
C GLY A 25 -57.94 -38.72 -43.04
N GLY A 26 -58.58 -38.55 -41.87
CA GLY A 26 -58.50 -39.54 -40.77
C GLY A 26 -57.93 -39.13 -39.39
N ARG A 27 -58.77 -38.54 -38.54
CA ARG A 27 -58.85 -38.69 -37.04
C ARG A 27 -57.57 -38.80 -36.16
N GLY A 28 -57.40 -37.83 -35.25
CA GLY A 28 -56.78 -38.01 -33.90
C GLY A 28 -55.24 -38.11 -33.83
N GLY A 29 -54.59 -38.06 -32.65
CA GLY A 29 -55.10 -37.70 -31.32
C GLY A 29 -54.20 -38.17 -30.14
N HIS A 30 -53.67 -37.23 -29.35
CA HIS A 30 -53.07 -37.39 -28.00
C HIS A 30 -51.75 -38.19 -27.75
N GLN A 31 -50.94 -37.59 -26.85
CA GLN A 31 -50.12 -38.17 -25.76
C GLN A 31 -48.90 -39.10 -26.02
N ARG A 32 -47.77 -38.73 -25.36
CA ARG A 32 -46.93 -39.46 -24.35
C ARG A 32 -47.14 -40.98 -24.14
N PRO A 33 -46.16 -41.71 -23.53
CA PRO A 33 -44.72 -41.41 -23.27
C PRO A 33 -43.76 -42.63 -23.51
N ALA A 34 -42.52 -42.54 -22.99
CA ALA A 34 -41.66 -43.68 -22.57
C ALA A 34 -41.04 -44.53 -23.73
N GLU A 35 -39.98 -45.35 -23.57
CA GLU A 35 -39.00 -45.52 -22.47
C GLU A 35 -37.67 -46.14 -23.01
N SER A 36 -36.82 -46.67 -22.11
CA SER A 36 -35.76 -47.67 -22.36
C SER A 36 -34.48 -47.29 -23.15
N SER A 37 -33.43 -47.03 -22.38
CA SER A 37 -32.04 -47.54 -22.55
C SER A 37 -32.02 -49.09 -22.65
N PRO A 38 -30.91 -49.85 -22.92
CA PRO A 38 -29.50 -49.53 -22.58
C PRO A 38 -28.38 -50.16 -23.49
N THR A 39 -27.15 -50.30 -22.94
CA THR A 39 -26.09 -51.31 -23.28
C THR A 39 -25.36 -51.20 -24.65
N GLN A 40 -24.07 -51.55 -24.82
CA GLN A 40 -22.94 -51.86 -23.91
C GLN A 40 -21.59 -51.79 -24.66
N GLN A 41 -20.47 -51.47 -23.97
CA GLN A 41 -19.09 -52.02 -24.09
C GLN A 41 -18.40 -52.17 -25.50
N GLN A 42 -17.08 -52.37 -25.67
CA GLN A 42 -15.97 -52.78 -24.78
C GLN A 42 -14.58 -52.23 -25.28
N GLN A 43 -13.53 -52.49 -24.47
CA GLN A 43 -12.04 -52.46 -24.64
C GLN A 43 -11.37 -52.27 -26.04
N GLY A 44 -10.09 -51.90 -26.17
CA GLY A 44 -8.96 -51.80 -25.22
C GLY A 44 -7.74 -51.03 -25.79
N GLY A 45 -6.54 -51.12 -25.18
CA GLY A 45 -5.38 -50.24 -25.49
C GLY A 45 -4.13 -50.91 -26.10
N GLY A 46 -3.11 -50.11 -26.45
CA GLY A 46 -1.81 -50.56 -27.02
C GLY A 46 -0.74 -49.44 -27.08
N GLN A 47 0.56 -49.80 -27.11
CA GLN A 47 1.70 -48.90 -26.87
C GLN A 47 2.52 -48.48 -28.12
N VAL A 48 2.97 -47.22 -28.13
CA VAL A 48 4.32 -46.67 -28.49
C VAL A 48 5.05 -47.14 -29.78
N TRP A 49 5.51 -46.19 -30.62
CA TRP A 49 6.90 -45.94 -31.12
C TRP A 49 6.87 -44.90 -32.29
N GLY A 50 8.00 -44.26 -32.64
CA GLY A 50 8.13 -43.25 -33.75
C GLY A 50 9.09 -43.70 -34.88
N PRO A 51 9.71 -42.83 -35.73
CA PRO A 51 9.75 -41.35 -35.75
C PRO A 51 9.53 -40.71 -37.17
N ALA A 52 10.16 -39.57 -37.51
CA ALA A 52 9.93 -38.71 -38.70
C ALA A 52 11.02 -38.78 -39.81
N PRO A 53 10.83 -38.09 -40.97
CA PRO A 53 11.94 -37.32 -41.61
C PRO A 53 11.57 -35.97 -42.33
N GLN A 54 12.60 -35.33 -42.92
CA GLN A 54 12.72 -34.10 -43.76
C GLN A 54 13.76 -34.37 -44.89
N PRO A 55 14.26 -33.44 -45.76
CA PRO A 55 13.79 -32.16 -46.37
C PRO A 55 13.85 -32.23 -47.94
N PRO A 56 14.09 -31.16 -48.78
CA PRO A 56 15.48 -30.71 -49.10
C PRO A 56 15.77 -29.25 -49.65
N MET A 57 17.03 -28.80 -49.45
CA MET A 57 17.99 -28.00 -50.30
C MET A 57 17.72 -26.69 -51.12
N GLN A 58 18.39 -25.59 -50.66
CA GLN A 58 19.41 -24.68 -51.28
C GLN A 58 19.25 -23.77 -52.55
N GLY A 59 19.72 -22.52 -52.38
CA GLY A 59 20.18 -21.46 -53.34
C GLY A 59 20.82 -20.28 -52.54
N GLY A 60 21.47 -19.21 -53.04
CA GLY A 60 21.90 -18.72 -54.38
C GLY A 60 22.73 -17.38 -54.24
N ARG A 61 23.30 -16.77 -55.31
CA ARG A 61 24.05 -15.47 -55.27
C ARG A 61 24.05 -14.70 -56.62
N GLY A 62 24.07 -13.35 -56.65
CA GLY A 62 24.39 -12.56 -57.88
C GLY A 62 24.28 -11.01 -57.78
N ARG A 63 25.14 -10.26 -58.48
CA ARG A 63 25.24 -8.77 -58.55
C ARG A 63 24.52 -8.19 -59.81
N GLY A 64 24.28 -6.86 -59.88
CA GLY A 64 24.37 -6.14 -61.18
C GLY A 64 23.60 -4.82 -61.36
N PHE A 65 24.28 -3.75 -61.81
CA PHE A 65 23.76 -2.39 -62.11
C PHE A 65 22.96 -2.26 -63.43
N HIS A 66 22.02 -1.29 -63.49
CA HIS A 66 21.74 -0.39 -64.65
C HIS A 66 20.82 0.80 -64.22
N GLN A 67 20.36 1.67 -65.13
CA GLN A 67 21.01 2.95 -65.47
C GLN A 67 20.21 3.80 -66.49
N GLY A 68 19.89 5.08 -66.21
CA GLY A 68 19.63 6.09 -67.27
C GLY A 68 18.47 7.10 -67.09
N ARG A 69 18.82 8.41 -67.16
CA ARG A 69 18.13 9.63 -67.69
C ARG A 69 16.65 9.93 -67.35
N GLY A 70 16.17 11.18 -67.32
CA GLY A 70 16.76 12.53 -67.46
C GLY A 70 15.66 13.60 -67.22
N GLY A 71 15.92 14.77 -66.61
CA GLY A 71 16.25 16.06 -67.27
C GLY A 71 15.00 16.97 -67.41
N GLY A 72 15.04 18.31 -67.33
CA GLY A 72 16.08 19.29 -66.96
C GLY A 72 15.76 20.70 -67.50
N ALA A 73 15.98 21.79 -66.72
CA ALA A 73 15.90 23.19 -67.21
C ALA A 73 16.57 24.23 -66.29
N GLN A 74 17.22 25.23 -66.90
CA GLN A 74 17.73 26.51 -66.37
C GLN A 74 17.82 27.49 -67.58
N PRO A 75 17.87 28.84 -67.48
CA PRO A 75 19.12 29.52 -67.06
C PRO A 75 19.07 31.00 -66.54
N HIS A 76 20.24 31.48 -66.07
CA HIS A 76 20.87 32.82 -66.24
C HIS A 76 20.49 34.11 -65.43
N GLY A 77 21.56 34.80 -64.99
CA GLY A 77 21.64 36.25 -64.65
C GLY A 77 21.51 36.65 -63.17
N GLY A 78 22.43 37.41 -62.52
CA GLY A 78 23.79 37.83 -62.91
C GLY A 78 24.45 38.85 -61.93
N MET A 79 25.80 38.82 -61.86
CA MET A 79 26.74 39.85 -61.29
C MET A 79 26.85 40.11 -59.76
N ALA A 80 28.02 40.67 -59.39
CA ALA A 80 28.50 41.17 -58.08
C ALA A 80 29.27 42.51 -58.35
N PRO A 81 30.26 43.10 -57.58
CA PRO A 81 31.21 42.51 -56.60
C PRO A 81 31.70 43.45 -55.42
N GLN A 82 32.81 43.07 -54.75
CA GLN A 82 33.77 43.91 -53.94
C GLN A 82 33.38 44.35 -52.50
N GLN A 83 34.29 44.54 -51.52
CA GLN A 83 35.76 44.29 -51.46
C GLN A 83 36.30 44.11 -50.00
N GLN A 84 37.40 43.34 -49.86
CA GLN A 84 38.53 43.42 -48.88
C GLN A 84 38.30 43.42 -47.34
N GLY A 85 39.23 42.92 -46.51
CA GLY A 85 40.53 42.30 -46.81
C GLY A 85 41.25 41.66 -45.59
N ALA A 86 42.38 40.97 -45.84
CA ALA A 86 43.32 40.40 -44.87
C ALA A 86 44.74 40.97 -45.09
N PRO A 87 45.74 40.71 -44.22
CA PRO A 87 46.72 39.61 -44.44
C PRO A 87 46.98 38.75 -43.16
N VAL A 88 47.34 37.46 -43.16
CA VAL A 88 48.42 36.65 -43.82
C VAL A 88 49.77 36.64 -43.07
N SER A 89 50.19 35.45 -42.60
CA SER A 89 51.53 34.87 -42.88
C SER A 89 51.62 33.38 -42.48
N GLU A 90 52.24 32.55 -43.32
CA GLU A 90 52.81 31.24 -42.97
C GLU A 90 54.35 31.37 -42.88
N TYR A 91 55.07 30.38 -42.33
CA TYR A 91 56.37 29.95 -42.87
C TYR A 91 56.84 28.58 -42.30
N GLN A 92 57.85 28.01 -42.96
CA GLN A 92 58.60 26.76 -42.65
C GLN A 92 59.51 26.94 -41.39
N GLY A 93 60.22 25.97 -40.80
CA GLY A 93 60.49 24.54 -41.05
C GLY A 93 61.89 24.14 -40.49
N ARG A 94 62.23 22.83 -40.43
CA ARG A 94 63.42 22.21 -39.77
C ARG A 94 63.39 22.23 -38.22
N GLY A 95 64.04 21.32 -37.47
CA GLY A 95 64.83 20.13 -37.84
C GLY A 95 65.27 19.29 -36.61
N GLY A 96 65.84 18.09 -36.83
CA GLY A 96 66.49 17.23 -35.78
C GLY A 96 68.01 17.50 -35.63
N PRO A 97 68.87 16.57 -35.15
CA PRO A 97 68.69 15.10 -35.07
C PRO A 97 69.28 14.43 -33.77
N TYR A 98 69.87 13.21 -33.90
CA TYR A 98 70.51 12.30 -32.92
C TYR A 98 69.53 11.43 -32.08
N ALA A 99 69.34 10.11 -32.30
CA ALA A 99 70.23 8.91 -32.29
C ALA A 99 70.38 8.29 -30.86
N ARG A 100 70.44 6.96 -30.63
CA ARG A 100 70.80 5.80 -31.48
C ARG A 100 70.27 4.43 -30.92
N GLY A 101 69.73 3.54 -31.78
CA GLY A 101 69.55 2.07 -31.53
C GLY A 101 68.38 1.62 -30.60
N GLY A 102 67.87 0.37 -30.66
CA GLY A 102 68.10 -0.71 -31.62
C GLY A 102 67.57 -2.11 -31.19
N MET A 103 66.41 -2.53 -31.73
CA MET A 103 65.91 -3.87 -32.20
C MET A 103 66.69 -5.20 -31.94
N PRO A 104 66.11 -6.42 -32.20
CA PRO A 104 64.71 -6.97 -32.16
C PRO A 104 64.73 -8.41 -31.50
N PRO A 105 64.06 -9.53 -31.92
CA PRO A 105 62.85 -9.82 -32.73
C PRO A 105 61.85 -10.84 -32.06
N GLN A 106 61.14 -11.65 -32.86
CA GLN A 106 60.06 -12.61 -32.52
C GLN A 106 60.53 -14.08 -32.46
N GLN A 107 59.83 -14.95 -31.70
CA GLN A 107 59.36 -16.34 -32.00
C GLN A 107 58.82 -16.97 -30.68
N HIS A 108 57.81 -17.85 -30.53
CA HIS A 108 57.25 -19.04 -31.24
C HIS A 108 57.78 -20.40 -30.74
N TYR A 109 56.88 -21.38 -30.53
CA TYR A 109 57.06 -22.70 -29.86
C TYR A 109 57.42 -22.66 -28.34
N GLY A 110 57.15 -23.69 -27.51
CA GLY A 110 56.35 -24.92 -27.69
C GLY A 110 56.54 -25.96 -26.54
N GLY A 111 55.56 -26.87 -26.33
CA GLY A 111 55.60 -27.98 -25.33
C GLY A 111 54.81 -27.69 -24.02
N HIS A 112 53.86 -28.52 -23.53
CA HIS A 112 53.88 -29.94 -23.08
C HIS A 112 54.48 -30.11 -21.66
N ARG A 113 53.88 -30.82 -20.68
CA ARG A 113 52.70 -31.75 -20.58
C ARG A 113 51.86 -31.38 -19.32
N GLY A 114 50.64 -31.88 -19.06
CA GLY A 114 49.71 -32.75 -19.80
C GLY A 114 48.57 -33.30 -18.91
N GLY A 115 47.44 -33.72 -19.51
CA GLY A 115 46.24 -34.23 -18.82
C GLY A 115 45.26 -33.12 -18.36
N GLY A 116 43.98 -33.08 -18.72
CA GLY A 116 43.13 -34.03 -19.46
C GLY A 116 42.39 -34.99 -18.51
N SER A 117 41.06 -35.16 -18.54
CA SER A 117 40.04 -34.64 -19.49
C SER A 117 38.64 -34.67 -18.78
N MET A 118 37.45 -34.40 -19.35
CA MET A 118 36.98 -34.29 -20.75
C MET A 118 35.75 -33.34 -20.88
N ALA A 119 34.72 -33.73 -21.62
CA ALA A 119 33.47 -33.02 -22.00
C ALA A 119 32.35 -33.00 -20.92
N GLY A 120 31.27 -32.21 -21.07
CA GLY A 120 31.00 -31.14 -22.07
C GLY A 120 29.49 -30.94 -22.35
N GLY A 121 29.12 -29.79 -22.93
CA GLY A 121 27.73 -29.50 -23.36
C GLY A 121 27.42 -28.00 -23.47
N HIS A 122 27.12 -27.51 -24.68
CA HIS A 122 26.67 -26.13 -24.93
C HIS A 122 25.14 -26.04 -24.99
N GLY A 123 24.56 -24.95 -24.47
CA GLY A 123 23.13 -24.65 -24.52
C GLY A 123 22.86 -23.17 -24.77
N VAL A 124 22.02 -22.86 -25.77
CA VAL A 124 21.73 -21.52 -26.29
C VAL A 124 21.14 -20.58 -25.22
N GLY A 125 21.66 -19.35 -25.12
CA GLY A 125 21.13 -18.31 -24.23
C GLY A 125 20.18 -17.33 -24.95
N PRO A 126 19.01 -16.99 -24.38
CA PRO A 126 18.06 -16.06 -24.99
C PRO A 126 18.50 -14.57 -24.90
N SER A 127 17.95 -13.79 -25.82
CA SER A 127 18.27 -12.39 -26.11
C SER A 127 18.04 -11.37 -24.97
N ALA A 128 18.72 -10.23 -25.08
CA ALA A 128 18.80 -9.21 -24.03
C ALA A 128 17.49 -8.42 -23.78
N GLY A 129 17.26 -8.08 -22.51
CA GLY A 129 16.29 -7.06 -22.07
C GLY A 129 16.98 -5.89 -21.34
N PRO A 130 16.36 -4.69 -21.30
CA PRO A 130 16.97 -3.49 -20.72
C PRO A 130 17.13 -3.55 -19.19
N SER A 131 18.11 -2.81 -18.67
CA SER A 131 18.55 -2.91 -17.28
C SER A 131 17.58 -2.30 -16.25
N ARG A 132 17.27 -3.10 -15.21
CA ARG A 132 16.40 -2.77 -14.07
C ARG A 132 16.96 -1.64 -13.19
N PRO A 133 16.30 -0.48 -13.05
CA PRO A 133 16.60 0.47 -11.97
C PRO A 133 16.07 -0.07 -10.61
N PRO A 134 16.73 0.21 -9.48
CA PRO A 134 16.23 -0.14 -8.16
C PRO A 134 15.04 0.76 -7.78
N ALA A 135 13.82 0.22 -7.81
CA ALA A 135 12.67 0.86 -7.19
C ALA A 135 12.80 0.81 -5.66
N PRO A 136 12.41 1.86 -4.92
CA PRO A 136 12.31 1.79 -3.47
C PRO A 136 11.20 0.79 -3.07
N GLU A 137 11.44 -0.02 -2.05
CA GLU A 137 10.55 -1.12 -1.68
C GLU A 137 9.26 -0.62 -1.04
N LEU A 138 8.17 -0.69 -1.79
CA LEU A 138 6.86 -0.12 -1.44
C LEU A 138 5.95 -1.12 -0.69
N HIS A 139 6.54 -2.06 0.06
CA HIS A 139 5.86 -3.27 0.56
C HIS A 139 5.77 -3.32 2.09
N GLN A 140 4.82 -2.57 2.65
CA GLN A 140 4.12 -3.04 3.85
C GLN A 140 3.04 -4.06 3.42
N ALA A 141 2.84 -5.11 4.21
CA ALA A 141 1.91 -6.19 3.89
C ALA A 141 0.44 -5.74 3.96
N MET A 142 -0.46 -6.47 3.29
CA MET A 142 -1.89 -6.14 3.22
C MET A 142 -2.58 -6.17 4.59
N GLN A 143 -2.87 -4.98 5.12
CA GLN A 143 -3.95 -4.75 6.08
C GLN A 143 -4.28 -3.25 6.16
N ALA A 144 -5.57 -2.92 6.08
CA ALA A 144 -6.09 -1.69 6.66
C ALA A 144 -6.47 -2.00 8.12
N PRO A 145 -6.17 -1.13 9.10
CA PRO A 145 -6.80 -1.20 10.40
C PRO A 145 -8.25 -0.73 10.27
N TYR A 146 -9.19 -1.49 10.83
CA TYR A 146 -10.55 -1.01 11.08
C TYR A 146 -11.09 -1.68 12.36
N GLU A 147 -10.90 -0.99 13.47
CA GLU A 147 -11.67 -1.26 14.68
C GLU A 147 -12.98 -0.47 14.56
N ALA A 148 -14.11 -1.14 14.80
CA ALA A 148 -15.40 -0.46 14.75
C ALA A 148 -15.52 0.41 16.01
N ALA A 149 -15.66 1.72 15.82
CA ALA A 149 -15.86 2.66 16.92
C ALA A 149 -17.11 2.26 17.73
N GLN A 150 -16.95 1.97 19.02
CA GLN A 150 -18.07 1.71 19.91
C GLN A 150 -18.74 3.04 20.25
N ALA A 151 -19.90 3.30 19.64
CA ALA A 151 -20.78 4.38 20.07
C ALA A 151 -21.37 4.04 21.44
N SER A 152 -20.87 4.68 22.50
CA SER A 152 -21.40 4.56 23.85
C SER A 152 -22.71 5.34 23.99
N SER A 153 -23.84 4.70 23.67
CA SER A 153 -25.16 5.29 23.88
C SER A 153 -25.54 5.27 25.36
N SER A 154 -25.51 6.44 25.99
CA SER A 154 -26.05 6.65 27.33
C SER A 154 -27.57 6.51 27.31
N GLN A 155 -28.10 5.38 27.82
CA GLN A 155 -29.53 5.22 28.00
C GLN A 155 -30.01 6.04 29.21
N ALA A 156 -30.84 7.06 28.93
CA ALA A 156 -31.73 7.61 29.93
C ALA A 156 -32.92 6.65 30.13
N SER A 157 -33.24 6.33 31.38
CA SER A 157 -34.41 5.52 31.77
C SER A 157 -35.31 6.33 32.70
N SER A 158 -36.63 6.22 32.52
CA SER A 158 -37.60 7.06 33.24
C SER A 158 -38.72 6.26 33.91
N SER A 159 -39.05 6.68 35.14
CA SER A 159 -40.32 6.53 35.86
C SER A 159 -40.93 5.14 36.11
N ARG A 160 -40.94 4.73 37.40
CA ARG A 160 -42.09 4.28 38.24
C ARG A 160 -41.54 3.62 39.52
N GLN A 161 -42.07 3.83 40.74
CA GLN A 161 -43.03 4.84 41.25
C GLN A 161 -42.70 5.15 42.76
N PRO A 162 -43.58 5.58 43.71
CA PRO A 162 -43.27 6.76 44.54
C PRO A 162 -43.11 6.54 46.07
N ASP A 163 -43.07 7.66 46.81
CA ASP A 163 -43.19 7.88 48.27
C ASP A 163 -41.96 7.53 49.15
N VAL A 164 -41.66 8.19 50.29
CA VAL A 164 -42.45 9.14 51.13
C VAL A 164 -41.58 10.28 51.77
N SER A 165 -42.20 11.45 52.00
CA SER A 165 -42.00 12.44 53.10
C SER A 165 -40.61 12.98 53.57
N ALA A 166 -40.47 14.33 53.48
CA ALA A 166 -39.91 15.28 54.48
C ALA A 166 -38.39 15.21 54.86
N ALA A 167 -37.71 16.26 55.35
CA ALA A 167 -38.09 17.65 55.71
C ALA A 167 -36.90 18.66 55.60
N GLN A 168 -37.24 19.96 55.75
CA GLN A 168 -36.43 21.07 56.32
C GLN A 168 -35.21 21.71 55.57
N LEU A 169 -35.39 23.02 55.32
CA LEU A 169 -34.44 24.14 55.14
C LEU A 169 -33.77 24.53 56.50
N PRO A 170 -32.85 25.53 56.67
CA PRO A 170 -32.70 26.78 55.87
C PRO A 170 -31.33 27.53 55.76
N GLN A 171 -31.34 28.65 55.00
CA GLN A 171 -30.55 29.91 55.18
C GLN A 171 -29.00 29.88 54.96
N GLN A 172 -28.27 30.98 54.72
CA GLN A 172 -28.51 32.46 54.61
C GLN A 172 -27.80 32.98 53.30
N PHE A 173 -28.18 34.06 52.58
CA PHE A 173 -28.13 35.53 52.87
C PHE A 173 -26.68 36.09 53.00
N GLU A 174 -26.27 37.28 52.48
CA GLU A 174 -26.99 38.34 51.73
C GLU A 174 -26.06 39.23 50.81
N GLN A 175 -26.68 40.18 50.10
CA GLN A 175 -26.30 41.23 49.13
C GLN A 175 -25.07 42.13 49.44
N LEU A 176 -24.56 42.84 48.41
CA LEU A 176 -24.71 44.31 48.29
C LEU A 176 -24.37 44.86 46.89
N SER A 177 -24.74 46.12 46.59
CA SER A 177 -24.82 46.70 45.24
C SER A 177 -24.47 48.20 45.17
N VAL A 178 -24.06 48.68 43.98
CA VAL A 178 -23.98 50.11 43.60
C VAL A 178 -24.31 50.25 42.11
N GLN A 179 -25.01 51.33 41.72
CA GLN A 179 -25.32 51.69 40.32
C GLN A 179 -24.50 52.91 39.85
N GLY A 180 -24.35 53.07 38.54
CA GLY A 180 -23.81 54.27 37.89
C GLY A 180 -24.12 54.26 36.39
N GLU A 181 -24.52 55.40 35.82
CA GLU A 181 -25.17 55.46 34.50
C GLU A 181 -24.29 55.98 33.34
N ALA A 182 -24.72 55.60 32.12
CA ALA A 182 -24.62 56.32 30.86
C ALA A 182 -23.24 56.77 30.29
N ALA A 183 -22.83 56.09 29.21
CA ALA A 183 -22.43 56.73 27.95
C ALA A 183 -22.62 55.75 26.76
N HIS A 184 -22.89 56.25 25.55
CA HIS A 184 -23.06 55.42 24.34
C HIS A 184 -21.75 55.21 23.57
N GLY A 185 -21.56 54.01 23.02
CA GLY A 185 -20.50 53.69 22.06
C GLY A 185 -20.71 52.32 21.42
N GLN A 186 -21.24 52.26 20.19
CA GLN A 186 -21.53 51.00 19.51
C GLN A 186 -20.26 50.33 18.99
N ALA A 187 -19.97 49.11 19.47
CA ALA A 187 -18.96 48.23 18.89
C ALA A 187 -19.66 47.01 18.27
N ILE A 188 -19.81 46.99 16.95
CA ILE A 188 -20.42 45.86 16.21
C ILE A 188 -19.42 44.69 16.22
N GLN A 189 -19.68 43.68 17.05
CA GLN A 189 -18.95 42.41 16.98
C GLN A 189 -19.48 41.56 15.82
N PRO A 190 -18.62 41.10 14.88
CA PRO A 190 -19.01 40.13 13.88
C PRO A 190 -19.19 38.76 14.54
N VAL A 191 -20.44 38.37 14.78
CA VAL A 191 -20.78 37.05 15.36
C VAL A 191 -20.42 35.94 14.37
N VAL A 192 -19.34 35.22 14.65
CA VAL A 192 -19.00 33.97 13.96
C VAL A 192 -19.81 32.84 14.60
N PRO A 193 -20.68 32.12 13.86
CA PRO A 193 -21.37 30.97 14.41
C PRO A 193 -20.37 29.83 14.67
N LEU A 194 -20.17 29.44 15.94
CA LEU A 194 -19.50 28.17 16.24
C LEU A 194 -20.40 27.03 15.75
N VAL A 195 -19.97 26.32 14.72
CA VAL A 195 -20.80 25.31 14.05
C VAL A 195 -20.80 24.00 14.83
N SER A 196 -21.56 23.98 15.94
CA SER A 196 -21.70 22.83 16.84
C SER A 196 -22.63 21.75 16.26
N SER A 197 -22.24 21.17 15.13
CA SER A 197 -22.84 19.95 14.59
C SER A 197 -21.91 19.28 13.57
N SER A 198 -21.73 17.97 13.66
CA SER A 198 -21.05 17.20 12.60
C SER A 198 -21.88 17.08 11.31
N LYS A 199 -23.17 17.49 11.32
CA LYS A 199 -24.08 17.40 10.16
C LYS A 199 -24.04 18.62 9.21
N SER A 200 -23.21 19.62 9.48
CA SER A 200 -23.16 20.88 8.71
C SER A 200 -21.97 20.99 7.75
N LEU A 201 -20.89 20.26 8.00
CA LEU A 201 -19.77 20.16 7.05
C LEU A 201 -20.16 19.18 5.95
N ARG A 202 -20.11 19.63 4.70
CA ARG A 202 -20.27 18.80 3.50
C ARG A 202 -19.01 18.96 2.64
N PHE A 203 -18.55 17.87 2.04
CA PHE A 203 -17.47 17.92 1.05
C PHE A 203 -17.93 18.68 -0.21
N PRO A 204 -17.02 19.31 -0.95
CA PRO A 204 -17.38 20.07 -2.15
C PRO A 204 -18.00 19.16 -3.21
N LEU A 205 -19.15 19.61 -3.75
CA LEU A 205 -19.73 19.03 -4.95
C LEU A 205 -18.75 19.16 -6.12
N ARG A 206 -18.74 18.17 -7.00
CA ARG A 206 -17.94 18.17 -8.23
C ARG A 206 -18.23 19.44 -9.06
N PRO A 207 -17.25 20.31 -9.33
CA PRO A 207 -17.46 21.59 -10.01
C PRO A 207 -17.81 21.43 -11.50
N GLY A 208 -17.53 20.26 -12.07
CA GLY A 208 -17.83 19.88 -13.45
C GLY A 208 -17.12 18.57 -13.81
N LYS A 209 -17.30 18.10 -15.05
CA LYS A 209 -16.39 17.11 -15.63
C LYS A 209 -15.22 17.85 -16.27
N GLY A 210 -14.02 17.28 -16.18
CA GLY A 210 -12.89 17.76 -16.97
C GLY A 210 -13.11 17.50 -18.47
N SER A 211 -12.53 18.38 -19.27
CA SER A 211 -12.66 18.45 -20.73
C SER A 211 -11.31 18.36 -21.45
N PHE A 212 -10.21 18.63 -20.74
CA PHE A 212 -8.85 18.73 -21.29
C PHE A 212 -8.15 17.36 -21.38
N GLY A 213 -7.28 17.21 -22.37
CA GLY A 213 -6.59 15.95 -22.69
C GLY A 213 -7.33 15.09 -23.73
N ASP A 214 -6.61 14.17 -24.35
CA ASP A 214 -7.10 13.36 -25.48
C ASP A 214 -8.13 12.33 -25.00
N ARG A 215 -9.35 12.38 -25.55
CA ARG A 215 -10.44 11.49 -25.12
C ARG A 215 -10.17 10.04 -25.52
N CYS A 216 -10.36 9.13 -24.57
CA CYS A 216 -10.23 7.69 -24.80
C CYS A 216 -11.26 6.90 -23.99
N VAL A 217 -11.32 5.58 -24.20
CA VAL A 217 -12.14 4.65 -23.43
C VAL A 217 -11.24 3.68 -22.69
N VAL A 218 -11.56 3.41 -21.43
CA VAL A 218 -10.87 2.42 -20.58
C VAL A 218 -11.89 1.46 -19.97
N LYS A 219 -11.46 0.23 -19.68
CA LYS A 219 -12.24 -0.72 -18.88
C LYS A 219 -11.80 -0.62 -17.43
N ALA A 220 -12.76 -0.55 -16.50
CA ALA A 220 -12.50 -0.60 -15.07
C ALA A 220 -12.91 -1.96 -14.49
N ASN A 221 -12.24 -2.43 -13.43
CA ASN A 221 -12.61 -3.65 -12.68
C ASN A 221 -13.83 -3.46 -11.75
N HIS A 222 -14.82 -2.76 -12.30
CA HIS A 222 -16.07 -2.34 -11.70
C HIS A 222 -17.18 -3.00 -12.51
N PHE A 223 -18.08 -3.68 -11.82
CA PHE A 223 -19.21 -4.38 -12.42
C PHE A 223 -20.50 -3.69 -11.94
N PHE A 224 -21.41 -3.35 -12.86
CA PHE A 224 -22.68 -2.73 -12.48
C PHE A 224 -23.48 -3.68 -11.57
N ALA A 225 -24.01 -3.14 -10.48
CA ALA A 225 -24.94 -3.82 -9.60
C ALA A 225 -26.29 -3.09 -9.65
N GLU A 226 -27.34 -3.82 -9.99
CA GLU A 226 -28.70 -3.29 -9.98
C GLU A 226 -29.17 -3.10 -8.54
N LEU A 227 -29.93 -2.03 -8.27
CA LEU A 227 -30.58 -1.83 -6.98
C LEU A 227 -31.65 -2.92 -6.77
N PRO A 228 -31.80 -3.46 -5.54
CA PRO A 228 -32.82 -4.46 -5.27
C PRO A 228 -34.21 -3.83 -5.06
N ASP A 229 -35.23 -4.38 -5.70
CA ASP A 229 -36.65 -3.96 -5.55
C ASP A 229 -37.30 -4.45 -4.24
N LYS A 230 -36.53 -4.73 -3.17
CA LYS A 230 -36.99 -5.40 -1.94
C LYS A 230 -36.54 -4.68 -0.67
N ASP A 231 -37.48 -4.45 0.25
CA ASP A 231 -37.20 -3.83 1.55
C ASP A 231 -36.18 -4.59 2.41
N LEU A 232 -35.02 -3.99 2.67
CA LEU A 232 -33.97 -4.61 3.48
C LEU A 232 -34.22 -4.38 4.98
N HIS A 233 -34.27 -5.46 5.74
CA HIS A 233 -34.50 -5.43 7.19
C HIS A 233 -33.26 -5.92 7.94
N GLN A 234 -32.90 -5.24 9.03
CA GLN A 234 -31.78 -5.59 9.92
C GLN A 234 -32.31 -6.07 11.28
N TYR A 235 -31.72 -7.15 11.77
CA TYR A 235 -31.99 -7.77 13.05
C TYR A 235 -30.71 -7.88 13.87
N ASP A 236 -30.80 -7.54 15.15
CA ASP A 236 -29.77 -7.84 16.14
C ASP A 236 -29.86 -9.32 16.54
N VAL A 237 -28.70 -9.96 16.63
CA VAL A 237 -28.53 -11.36 17.05
C VAL A 237 -27.74 -11.42 18.35
N SER A 238 -28.28 -12.15 19.33
CA SER A 238 -27.57 -12.57 20.53
C SER A 238 -27.47 -14.09 20.55
N ILE A 239 -26.26 -14.63 20.67
CA ILE A 239 -25.99 -16.07 20.84
C ILE A 239 -25.48 -16.28 22.27
N LYS A 240 -26.11 -17.19 23.01
CA LYS A 240 -25.73 -17.59 24.37
C LYS A 240 -25.50 -19.11 24.42
N PRO A 241 -24.40 -19.61 25.05
CA PRO A 241 -23.28 -18.85 25.60
C PRO A 241 -22.56 -18.03 24.52
N GLU A 242 -21.92 -16.92 24.90
CA GLU A 242 -21.24 -16.04 23.94
C GLU A 242 -20.02 -16.73 23.32
N VAL A 243 -19.94 -16.70 21.98
CA VAL A 243 -18.85 -17.33 21.23
C VAL A 243 -18.07 -16.31 20.41
N SER A 244 -16.78 -16.21 20.69
CA SER A 244 -15.82 -15.33 19.99
C SER A 244 -15.47 -15.81 18.58
N SER A 245 -15.76 -17.07 18.25
CA SER A 245 -15.50 -17.65 16.93
C SER A 245 -16.62 -17.36 15.94
N ARG A 246 -16.37 -16.43 15.00
CA ARG A 246 -17.25 -16.14 13.85
C ARG A 246 -17.68 -17.39 13.07
N GLY A 247 -16.81 -18.41 12.98
CA GLY A 247 -17.13 -19.66 12.28
C GLY A 247 -18.20 -20.48 13.01
N VAL A 248 -18.12 -20.56 14.34
CA VAL A 248 -19.15 -21.24 15.15
C VAL A 248 -20.45 -20.45 15.10
N ASN A 249 -20.40 -19.11 15.23
CA ASN A 249 -21.61 -18.28 15.11
C ASN A 249 -22.32 -18.48 13.77
N ARG A 250 -21.57 -18.63 12.67
CA ARG A 250 -22.12 -18.93 11.34
C ARG A 250 -22.72 -20.33 11.27
N ALA A 251 -22.07 -21.35 11.83
CA ALA A 251 -22.65 -22.69 11.92
C ALA A 251 -23.92 -22.75 12.79
N VAL A 252 -24.00 -21.96 13.88
CA VAL A 252 -25.23 -21.78 14.67
C VAL A 252 -26.36 -21.23 13.79
N MET A 253 -26.08 -20.19 13.00
CA MET A 253 -27.07 -19.57 12.13
C MET A 253 -27.46 -20.48 10.96
N GLU A 254 -26.53 -21.25 10.40
CA GLU A 254 -26.79 -22.24 9.34
C GLU A 254 -27.78 -23.32 9.81
N GLN A 255 -27.59 -23.86 11.01
CA GLN A 255 -28.56 -24.81 11.60
C GLN A 255 -29.90 -24.14 11.94
N LEU A 256 -29.90 -22.88 12.38
CA LEU A 256 -31.14 -22.11 12.61
C LEU A 256 -31.95 -21.96 11.33
N VAL A 257 -31.31 -21.55 10.22
CA VAL A 257 -31.96 -21.48 8.91
C VAL A 257 -32.43 -22.87 8.47
N ARG A 258 -31.58 -23.90 8.56
CA ARG A 258 -31.92 -25.28 8.18
C ARG A 258 -33.15 -25.84 8.91
N HIS A 259 -33.33 -25.54 10.19
CA HIS A 259 -34.46 -26.02 10.98
C HIS A 259 -35.71 -25.12 10.90
N TYR A 260 -35.55 -23.81 10.70
CA TYR A 260 -36.64 -22.84 10.90
C TYR A 260 -36.96 -21.94 9.70
N LYS A 261 -36.34 -22.13 8.53
CA LYS A 261 -36.60 -21.35 7.30
C LYS A 261 -38.09 -21.30 6.95
N GLU A 262 -38.69 -22.46 6.69
CA GLU A 262 -40.08 -22.52 6.22
C GLU A 262 -41.10 -22.22 7.34
N SER A 263 -40.77 -22.53 8.60
CA SER A 263 -41.70 -22.42 9.74
C SER A 263 -41.72 -21.05 10.42
N TYR A 264 -40.55 -20.44 10.67
CA TYR A 264 -40.47 -19.19 11.46
C TYR A 264 -39.73 -18.05 10.76
N LEU A 265 -38.88 -18.30 9.76
CA LEU A 265 -38.32 -17.23 8.93
C LEU A 265 -39.24 -16.83 7.75
N GLY A 266 -40.31 -17.61 7.53
CA GLY A 266 -41.29 -17.38 6.46
C GLY A 266 -40.68 -17.56 5.08
N GLY A 267 -39.94 -18.65 4.87
CA GLY A 267 -39.29 -19.02 3.61
C GLY A 267 -37.99 -18.28 3.29
N ARG A 268 -37.62 -17.25 4.08
CA ARG A 268 -36.50 -16.33 3.79
C ARG A 268 -35.13 -16.93 4.05
N LEU A 269 -34.14 -16.49 3.26
CA LEU A 269 -32.73 -16.81 3.41
C LEU A 269 -31.95 -15.61 3.97
N PRO A 270 -31.72 -15.52 5.29
CA PRO A 270 -31.03 -14.38 5.88
C PRO A 270 -29.51 -14.41 5.65
N ALA A 271 -28.90 -13.24 5.46
CA ALA A 271 -27.44 -13.08 5.45
C ALA A 271 -26.94 -12.61 6.83
N TYR A 272 -25.78 -13.09 7.30
CA TYR A 272 -25.32 -12.89 8.69
C TYR A 272 -23.86 -12.41 8.78
N ASP A 273 -23.56 -11.35 9.52
CA ASP A 273 -22.17 -10.84 9.65
C ASP A 273 -21.21 -11.82 10.39
N GLY A 274 -21.78 -12.81 11.11
CA GLY A 274 -21.03 -13.75 11.96
C GLY A 274 -20.80 -13.27 13.40
N ARG A 275 -21.42 -12.16 13.84
CA ARG A 275 -21.33 -11.64 15.21
C ARG A 275 -22.69 -11.29 15.79
N LYS A 276 -23.37 -10.28 15.23
CA LYS A 276 -24.52 -9.60 15.84
C LYS A 276 -25.55 -9.06 14.85
N SER A 277 -25.28 -9.05 13.54
CA SER A 277 -26.21 -8.41 12.57
C SER A 277 -26.63 -9.40 11.49
N LEU A 278 -27.94 -9.63 11.43
CA LEU A 278 -28.63 -10.49 10.47
C LEU A 278 -29.51 -9.62 9.57
N TYR A 279 -29.62 -9.97 8.30
CA TYR A 279 -30.37 -9.19 7.31
C TYR A 279 -31.31 -10.08 6.51
N THR A 280 -32.47 -9.54 6.11
CA THR A 280 -33.43 -10.23 5.22
C THR A 280 -34.03 -9.33 4.15
N ALA A 281 -34.46 -9.95 3.06
CA ALA A 281 -35.33 -9.35 2.07
C ALA A 281 -36.80 -9.43 2.54
N GLY A 282 -37.38 -8.29 2.88
CA GLY A 282 -38.66 -8.18 3.58
C GLY A 282 -38.59 -8.59 5.06
N PRO A 283 -39.64 -8.31 5.84
CA PRO A 283 -39.66 -8.57 7.28
C PRO A 283 -39.85 -10.05 7.61
N LEU A 284 -39.15 -10.52 8.65
CA LEU A 284 -39.44 -11.79 9.31
C LEU A 284 -40.85 -11.78 9.96
N PRO A 285 -41.53 -12.94 10.11
CA PRO A 285 -42.83 -13.08 10.79
C PRO A 285 -42.87 -12.72 12.29
N PHE A 286 -41.87 -12.03 12.83
CA PHE A 286 -41.77 -11.65 14.24
C PHE A 286 -40.88 -10.41 14.43
N THR A 287 -41.14 -9.65 15.50
CA THR A 287 -40.30 -8.50 15.91
C THR A 287 -39.17 -8.92 16.86
N SER A 288 -39.38 -9.98 17.66
CA SER A 288 -38.34 -10.61 18.48
C SER A 288 -38.69 -12.09 18.66
N ARG A 289 -37.70 -12.99 18.52
CA ARG A 289 -37.90 -14.42 18.75
C ARG A 289 -36.63 -15.11 19.26
N GLU A 290 -36.84 -16.12 20.07
CA GLU A 290 -35.82 -16.98 20.66
C GLU A 290 -35.84 -18.37 20.01
N PHE A 291 -34.66 -18.93 19.74
CA PHE A 291 -34.45 -20.22 19.07
C PHE A 291 -33.44 -21.05 19.86
N HIS A 292 -33.69 -22.35 19.96
CA HIS A 292 -32.80 -23.30 20.61
C HIS A 292 -32.12 -24.15 19.53
N ILE A 293 -30.81 -23.98 19.36
CA ILE A 293 -29.99 -24.60 18.31
C ILE A 293 -29.04 -25.60 18.93
N ALA A 294 -29.25 -26.89 18.67
CA ALA A 294 -28.26 -27.91 18.96
C ALA A 294 -27.17 -27.92 17.88
N LEU A 295 -25.92 -27.75 18.28
CA LEU A 295 -24.75 -27.97 17.43
C LEU A 295 -23.97 -29.15 17.98
N ILE A 296 -23.68 -30.12 17.10
CA ILE A 296 -22.73 -31.19 17.39
C ILE A 296 -21.34 -30.62 17.12
N ASP A 297 -20.49 -30.62 18.14
CA ASP A 297 -19.07 -30.28 17.96
C ASP A 297 -18.39 -31.26 16.99
N GLU A 298 -17.76 -30.74 15.94
CA GLU A 298 -16.53 -31.38 15.45
C GLU A 298 -15.49 -31.32 16.59
N ASP A 299 -14.73 -32.41 16.84
CA ASP A 299 -13.76 -32.48 17.95
C ASP A 299 -12.76 -31.32 17.90
N ASP A 300 -13.03 -30.29 18.70
CA ASP A 300 -12.30 -29.03 18.77
C ASP A 300 -10.94 -29.16 19.45
N GLY A 301 -10.62 -30.37 19.93
CA GLY A 301 -9.37 -30.70 20.58
C GLY A 301 -9.33 -30.41 22.08
N SER A 302 -10.43 -29.94 22.68
CA SER A 302 -10.55 -29.75 24.13
C SER A 302 -10.43 -31.06 24.92
N GLY A 303 -10.94 -32.18 24.37
CA GLY A 303 -11.00 -33.46 25.08
C GLY A 303 -12.23 -33.63 25.96
N SER A 304 -13.25 -32.78 25.76
CA SER A 304 -14.62 -33.24 25.97
C SER A 304 -14.94 -34.41 25.02
N GLU A 305 -15.94 -35.21 25.36
CA GLU A 305 -16.64 -36.06 24.38
C GLU A 305 -17.34 -35.19 23.32
N ARG A 306 -18.01 -35.83 22.33
CA ARG A 306 -18.88 -35.15 21.36
C ARG A 306 -20.08 -34.51 22.06
N ARG A 307 -19.88 -33.33 22.64
CA ARG A 307 -20.91 -32.58 23.35
C ARG A 307 -21.79 -31.86 22.33
N GLN A 308 -23.08 -32.20 22.35
CA GLN A 308 -24.13 -31.42 21.72
C GLN A 308 -24.27 -30.10 22.50
N ARG A 309 -23.68 -29.02 21.99
CA ARG A 309 -23.82 -27.69 22.59
C ARG A 309 -25.15 -27.10 22.15
N THR A 310 -26.04 -26.83 23.11
CA THR A 310 -27.27 -26.07 22.84
C THR A 310 -26.97 -24.58 22.96
N PHE A 311 -27.22 -23.85 21.88
CA PHE A 311 -27.14 -22.40 21.82
C PHE A 311 -28.54 -21.80 21.84
N ASN A 312 -28.74 -20.82 22.70
CA ASN A 312 -29.91 -19.95 22.70
C ASN A 312 -29.61 -18.76 21.79
N VAL A 313 -30.42 -18.57 20.75
CA VAL A 313 -30.26 -17.52 19.74
C VAL A 313 -31.49 -16.61 19.77
N VAL A 314 -31.30 -15.35 20.15
CA VAL A 314 -32.34 -14.32 20.09
C VAL A 314 -32.11 -13.48 18.84
N ILE A 315 -33.14 -13.36 18.01
CA ILE A 315 -33.19 -12.50 16.81
C ILE A 315 -34.25 -11.42 17.06
N LYS A 316 -33.86 -10.14 17.01
CA LYS A 316 -34.74 -8.99 17.26
C LYS A 316 -34.62 -7.94 16.16
N LEU A 317 -35.73 -7.42 15.65
CA LEU A 317 -35.77 -6.34 14.67
C LEU A 317 -35.09 -5.09 15.23
N ALA A 318 -34.13 -4.55 14.48
CA ALA A 318 -33.33 -3.38 14.86
C ALA A 318 -33.61 -2.17 13.95
N ALA A 319 -33.64 -2.38 12.62
CA ALA A 319 -33.86 -1.31 11.64
C ALA A 319 -34.41 -1.84 10.31
N ARG A 320 -34.90 -0.93 9.46
CA ARG A 320 -35.13 -1.12 8.02
C ARG A 320 -34.18 -0.18 7.29
N ALA A 321 -33.44 -0.67 6.31
CA ALA A 321 -32.52 0.15 5.53
C ALA A 321 -33.27 0.86 4.40
N ASP A 322 -33.05 2.15 4.23
CA ASP A 322 -33.76 2.98 3.26
C ASP A 322 -33.08 2.90 1.88
N LEU A 323 -33.66 2.09 1.00
CA LEU A 323 -33.22 1.96 -0.39
C LEU A 323 -33.62 3.15 -1.26
N HIS A 324 -34.70 3.88 -0.92
CA HIS A 324 -35.08 5.07 -1.66
C HIS A 324 -34.13 6.23 -1.36
N HIS A 325 -33.66 6.35 -0.11
CA HIS A 325 -32.53 7.21 0.22
C HIS A 325 -31.27 6.83 -0.57
N LEU A 326 -30.97 5.52 -0.74
CA LEU A 326 -29.84 5.07 -1.54
C LEU A 326 -29.98 5.41 -3.02
N GLU A 327 -31.18 5.24 -3.59
CA GLU A 327 -31.53 5.66 -4.95
C GLU A 327 -31.34 7.19 -5.13
N LEU A 328 -31.90 8.00 -4.23
CA LEU A 328 -31.78 9.45 -4.25
C LEU A 328 -30.32 9.92 -4.10
N PHE A 329 -29.52 9.23 -3.28
CA PHE A 329 -28.09 9.51 -3.11
C PHE A 329 -27.28 9.18 -4.38
N LEU A 330 -27.52 8.02 -4.99
CA LEU A 330 -26.90 7.62 -6.26
C LEU A 330 -27.31 8.54 -7.42
N ALA A 331 -28.54 9.05 -7.40
CA ALA A 331 -29.04 10.07 -8.32
C ALA A 331 -28.56 11.50 -7.99
N GLY A 332 -27.75 11.69 -6.94
CA GLY A 332 -27.20 12.98 -6.51
C GLY A 332 -28.22 13.97 -5.95
N ARG A 333 -29.42 13.50 -5.58
CA ARG A 333 -30.52 14.28 -4.99
C ARG A 333 -30.44 14.35 -3.47
N GLN A 334 -29.79 13.37 -2.84
CA GLN A 334 -29.38 13.37 -1.44
C GLN A 334 -27.86 13.50 -1.36
N ALA A 335 -27.36 14.19 -0.33
CA ALA A 335 -25.92 14.38 -0.11
C ALA A 335 -25.33 13.29 0.80
N ASP A 336 -26.11 12.78 1.74
CA ASP A 336 -25.67 11.85 2.77
C ASP A 336 -25.85 10.40 2.29
N ALA A 337 -24.82 9.56 2.46
CA ALA A 337 -24.85 8.17 2.00
C ALA A 337 -25.46 7.24 3.07
N PRO A 338 -26.53 6.46 2.79
CA PRO A 338 -27.09 5.49 3.75
C PRO A 338 -26.14 4.29 3.92
N GLN A 339 -25.26 4.38 4.92
CA GLN A 339 -24.22 3.40 5.21
C GLN A 339 -24.81 2.04 5.58
N GLU A 340 -25.98 2.02 6.21
CA GLU A 340 -26.72 0.82 6.61
C GLU A 340 -27.07 -0.01 5.37
N ALA A 341 -27.65 0.62 4.35
CA ALA A 341 -28.01 -0.05 3.09
C ALA A 341 -26.76 -0.57 2.35
N LEU A 342 -25.71 0.24 2.25
CA LEU A 342 -24.44 -0.17 1.65
C LEU A 342 -23.77 -1.33 2.41
N GLN A 343 -23.88 -1.34 3.75
CA GLN A 343 -23.38 -2.42 4.61
C GLN A 343 -24.17 -3.73 4.42
N VAL A 344 -25.51 -3.67 4.30
CA VAL A 344 -26.31 -4.87 3.99
C VAL A 344 -25.83 -5.49 2.68
N LEU A 345 -25.68 -4.67 1.63
CA LEU A 345 -25.31 -5.14 0.29
C LEU A 345 -23.88 -5.70 0.22
N ASP A 346 -22.92 -5.10 0.95
CA ASP A 346 -21.56 -5.68 1.08
C ASP A 346 -21.59 -7.04 1.79
N ILE A 347 -22.40 -7.19 2.84
CA ILE A 347 -22.49 -8.44 3.61
C ILE A 347 -23.17 -9.55 2.80
N VAL A 348 -24.31 -9.26 2.15
CA VAL A 348 -25.07 -10.22 1.32
C VAL A 348 -24.19 -10.81 0.23
N LEU A 349 -23.53 -9.97 -0.58
CA LEU A 349 -22.66 -10.42 -1.67
C LEU A 349 -21.41 -11.17 -1.18
N ARG A 350 -21.06 -11.06 0.11
CA ARG A 350 -19.90 -11.71 0.72
C ARG A 350 -20.26 -13.01 1.43
N GLU A 351 -21.53 -13.38 1.53
CA GLU A 351 -22.00 -14.55 2.28
C GLU A 351 -21.55 -15.87 1.62
N LEU A 352 -21.91 -16.09 0.34
CA LEU A 352 -21.47 -17.26 -0.43
C LEU A 352 -19.94 -17.34 -0.60
N PRO A 353 -19.20 -16.25 -0.92
CA PRO A 353 -17.73 -16.26 -0.89
C PRO A 353 -17.11 -16.61 0.48
N THR A 354 -17.77 -16.26 1.60
CA THR A 354 -17.30 -16.60 2.96
C THR A 354 -17.44 -18.10 3.25
N ALA A 355 -18.39 -18.80 2.62
CA ALA A 355 -18.51 -20.25 2.71
C ALA A 355 -17.57 -20.99 1.73
N ARG A 356 -17.36 -20.46 0.52
CA ARG A 356 -16.55 -21.11 -0.54
C ARG A 356 -15.03 -20.96 -0.36
N TYR A 357 -14.56 -19.94 0.36
CA TYR A 357 -13.16 -19.53 0.38
C TYR A 357 -12.66 -19.13 1.78
N SER A 358 -11.35 -18.97 1.95
CA SER A 358 -10.73 -18.45 3.19
C SER A 358 -10.84 -16.92 3.24
N PRO A 359 -11.62 -16.32 4.18
CA PRO A 359 -11.86 -14.89 4.21
C PRO A 359 -10.78 -14.15 5.03
N ILE A 360 -10.13 -13.16 4.42
CA ILE A 360 -9.17 -12.26 5.07
C ILE A 360 -9.57 -10.81 4.75
N GLY A 361 -10.30 -10.18 5.67
CA GLY A 361 -10.83 -8.83 5.50
C GLY A 361 -11.94 -8.78 4.43
N ARG A 362 -11.69 -8.05 3.35
CA ARG A 362 -12.53 -7.98 2.13
C ARG A 362 -11.98 -8.84 0.97
N SER A 363 -11.07 -9.77 1.24
CA SER A 363 -10.51 -10.67 0.24
C SER A 363 -10.73 -12.15 0.58
N PHE A 364 -10.90 -12.97 -0.46
CA PHE A 364 -11.24 -14.38 -0.39
C PHE A 364 -10.16 -15.19 -1.10
N TYR A 365 -9.54 -16.16 -0.41
CA TYR A 365 -8.39 -16.94 -0.91
C TYR A 365 -8.68 -18.44 -0.93
N SER A 366 -8.07 -19.17 -1.86
CA SER A 366 -8.17 -20.62 -1.93
C SER A 366 -6.97 -21.24 -2.65
N PRO A 367 -6.54 -22.45 -2.26
CA PRO A 367 -5.45 -23.16 -2.94
C PRO A 367 -5.82 -23.58 -4.37
N ASN A 368 -7.11 -23.59 -4.70
CA ASN A 368 -7.64 -24.03 -5.98
C ASN A 368 -7.84 -22.87 -6.98
N LEU A 369 -7.68 -21.61 -6.54
CA LEU A 369 -7.76 -20.43 -7.40
C LEU A 369 -6.42 -20.23 -8.16
N GLY A 370 -6.16 -21.10 -9.13
CA GLY A 370 -4.90 -21.13 -9.87
C GLY A 370 -3.83 -21.97 -9.17
N ARG A 371 -2.55 -21.74 -9.49
CA ARG A 371 -1.44 -22.58 -9.00
C ARG A 371 -0.86 -22.06 -7.69
N ARG A 372 -0.81 -22.92 -6.66
CA ARG A 372 0.06 -22.71 -5.49
C ARG A 372 1.51 -22.53 -5.93
N GLN A 373 2.29 -21.71 -5.22
CA GLN A 373 3.74 -21.61 -5.43
C GLN A 373 4.47 -21.50 -4.08
N PRO A 374 5.56 -22.26 -3.86
CA PRO A 374 6.36 -22.16 -2.64
C PRO A 374 7.13 -20.83 -2.61
N LEU A 375 7.10 -20.18 -1.44
CA LEU A 375 7.90 -19.01 -1.08
C LEU A 375 9.15 -19.42 -0.28
N GLY A 376 9.16 -20.64 0.26
CA GLY A 376 10.26 -21.24 1.03
C GLY A 376 10.20 -20.96 2.53
N GLU A 377 10.90 -21.78 3.31
CA GLU A 377 10.74 -21.91 4.78
C GLU A 377 9.35 -22.42 5.21
N GLY A 378 8.74 -23.33 4.43
CA GLY A 378 7.42 -23.92 4.70
C GLY A 378 6.24 -22.97 4.48
N LEU A 379 6.38 -22.02 3.56
CA LEU A 379 5.38 -21.01 3.22
C LEU A 379 5.05 -21.05 1.73
N GLU A 380 3.77 -21.02 1.39
CA GLU A 380 3.27 -20.94 0.01
C GLU A 380 2.43 -19.69 -0.24
N SER A 381 2.31 -19.26 -1.49
CA SER A 381 1.37 -18.21 -1.89
C SER A 381 0.06 -18.83 -2.35
N TRP A 382 -1.06 -18.43 -1.72
CA TRP A 382 -2.40 -18.67 -2.25
C TRP A 382 -2.87 -17.44 -3.01
N ARG A 383 -3.67 -17.68 -4.06
CA ARG A 383 -4.38 -16.65 -4.77
C ARG A 383 -5.77 -16.43 -4.18
N GLY A 384 -6.37 -15.31 -4.57
CA GLY A 384 -7.70 -14.90 -4.18
C GLY A 384 -8.16 -13.67 -4.94
N PHE A 385 -9.29 -13.12 -4.53
CA PHE A 385 -9.84 -11.87 -5.04
C PHE A 385 -10.28 -10.96 -3.89
N TYR A 386 -10.16 -9.67 -4.10
CA TYR A 386 -10.84 -8.64 -3.30
C TYR A 386 -12.27 -8.45 -3.81
N GLN A 387 -13.18 -8.12 -2.91
CA GLN A 387 -14.56 -7.75 -3.22
C GLN A 387 -15.03 -6.59 -2.33
N SER A 388 -15.70 -5.61 -2.93
CA SER A 388 -16.49 -4.59 -2.22
C SER A 388 -17.58 -4.02 -3.12
N ILE A 389 -18.76 -3.75 -2.58
CA ILE A 389 -19.72 -2.86 -3.26
C ILE A 389 -19.36 -1.39 -2.97
N ARG A 390 -19.57 -0.50 -3.94
CA ARG A 390 -19.31 0.95 -3.84
C ARG A 390 -20.43 1.74 -4.53
N PRO A 391 -20.90 2.87 -3.95
CA PRO A 391 -21.75 3.80 -4.68
C PRO A 391 -20.92 4.59 -5.70
N THR A 392 -21.46 4.78 -6.90
CA THR A 392 -20.77 5.45 -8.01
C THR A 392 -21.75 6.20 -8.90
N GLN A 393 -21.27 7.07 -9.78
CA GLN A 393 -22.10 7.78 -10.78
C GLN A 393 -22.84 6.85 -11.77
N MET A 394 -22.41 5.59 -11.92
CA MET A 394 -23.12 4.57 -12.70
C MET A 394 -24.09 3.73 -11.85
N GLY A 395 -24.46 4.18 -10.64
CA GLY A 395 -25.23 3.41 -9.68
C GLY A 395 -24.34 2.62 -8.71
N LEU A 396 -24.82 1.47 -8.22
CA LEU A 396 -23.97 0.59 -7.42
C LEU A 396 -22.96 -0.13 -8.31
N SER A 397 -21.77 -0.34 -7.76
CA SER A 397 -20.68 -1.00 -8.46
C SER A 397 -19.96 -2.02 -7.56
N LEU A 398 -19.89 -3.27 -8.02
CA LEU A 398 -19.08 -4.32 -7.41
C LEU A 398 -17.65 -4.20 -7.94
N ASN A 399 -16.69 -3.86 -7.08
CA ASN A 399 -15.26 -3.85 -7.42
C ASN A 399 -14.61 -5.20 -7.09
N ILE A 400 -13.92 -5.80 -8.07
CA ILE A 400 -13.23 -7.10 -7.95
C ILE A 400 -11.77 -6.95 -8.42
N ASP A 401 -10.78 -7.36 -7.62
CA ASP A 401 -9.35 -7.28 -7.98
C ASP A 401 -8.55 -8.50 -7.50
N MET A 402 -7.66 -9.04 -8.34
CA MET A 402 -6.88 -10.23 -7.98
C MET A 402 -5.87 -9.95 -6.86
N SER A 403 -5.77 -10.87 -5.91
CA SER A 403 -4.87 -10.77 -4.77
C SER A 403 -4.12 -12.10 -4.53
N SER A 404 -2.95 -12.02 -3.89
CA SER A 404 -2.27 -13.20 -3.37
C SER A 404 -1.66 -12.88 -2.01
N THR A 405 -1.62 -13.86 -1.10
CA THR A 405 -1.00 -13.69 0.21
C THR A 405 -0.34 -14.99 0.66
N ALA A 406 0.53 -14.91 1.66
CA ALA A 406 1.28 -16.05 2.15
C ALA A 406 0.45 -16.88 3.14
N PHE A 407 0.51 -18.20 2.98
CA PHE A 407 -0.05 -19.21 3.86
C PHE A 407 1.08 -20.16 4.32
N ILE A 408 0.86 -20.84 5.44
CA ILE A 408 1.77 -21.89 5.92
C ILE A 408 1.44 -23.19 5.18
N GLU A 409 2.44 -23.86 4.62
CA GLU A 409 2.24 -25.14 3.92
C GLU A 409 1.72 -26.23 4.89
N PRO A 410 0.74 -27.06 4.49
CA PRO A 410 0.10 -28.07 5.36
C PRO A 410 0.95 -29.35 5.52
N LEU A 411 2.23 -29.18 5.84
CA LEU A 411 3.25 -30.23 5.94
C LEU A 411 3.21 -30.97 7.29
N PRO A 412 3.75 -32.19 7.37
CA PRO A 412 4.28 -32.74 8.62
C PRO A 412 5.23 -31.73 9.31
N VAL A 413 5.20 -31.66 10.64
CA VAL A 413 5.98 -30.65 11.37
C VAL A 413 7.49 -30.88 11.22
N ILE A 414 7.93 -32.14 11.06
CA ILE A 414 9.32 -32.50 10.74
C ILE A 414 9.76 -31.83 9.43
N ASP A 415 9.00 -32.01 8.35
CA ASP A 415 9.31 -31.48 7.02
C ASP A 415 9.29 -29.94 7.00
N PHE A 416 8.33 -29.33 7.71
CA PHE A 416 8.29 -27.88 7.89
C PHE A 416 9.57 -27.37 8.57
N ILE A 417 10.08 -28.07 9.58
CA ILE A 417 11.33 -27.68 10.26
C ILE A 417 12.54 -27.91 9.36
N ALA A 418 12.58 -29.00 8.58
CA ALA A 418 13.66 -29.23 7.61
C ALA A 418 13.71 -28.13 6.54
N GLN A 419 12.55 -27.70 6.00
CA GLN A 419 12.45 -26.52 5.14
C GLN A 419 12.89 -25.22 5.85
N LEU A 420 12.43 -24.99 7.09
CA LEU A 420 12.75 -23.79 7.87
C LEU A 420 14.24 -23.67 8.20
N LEU A 421 14.93 -24.78 8.46
CA LEU A 421 16.38 -24.79 8.72
C LEU A 421 17.23 -24.95 7.46
N ASN A 422 16.61 -25.27 6.32
CA ASN A 422 17.29 -25.62 5.05
C ASN A 422 18.36 -26.72 5.26
N ARG A 423 18.04 -27.73 6.08
CA ARG A 423 18.88 -28.92 6.30
C ARG A 423 18.02 -30.10 6.74
N ASP A 424 18.58 -31.31 6.61
CA ASP A 424 18.03 -32.45 7.34
C ASP A 424 18.16 -32.23 8.86
N VAL A 425 17.08 -32.57 9.57
CA VAL A 425 16.94 -32.48 11.02
C VAL A 425 17.37 -33.76 11.73
N GLN A 426 17.50 -34.89 11.01
CA GLN A 426 17.95 -36.17 11.56
C GLN A 426 19.48 -36.20 11.68
N ALA A 427 20.19 -35.71 10.67
CA ALA A 427 21.65 -35.73 10.60
C ALA A 427 22.38 -35.02 11.76
N ARG A 428 21.77 -34.03 12.43
CA ARG A 428 22.39 -33.28 13.54
C ARG A 428 21.37 -32.76 14.57
N PRO A 429 21.65 -32.86 15.88
CA PRO A 429 20.81 -32.25 16.93
C PRO A 429 20.51 -30.77 16.70
N LEU A 430 19.36 -30.31 17.24
CA LEU A 430 18.96 -28.91 17.19
C LEU A 430 19.73 -28.06 18.21
N SER A 431 20.49 -27.08 17.72
CA SER A 431 21.12 -26.04 18.53
C SER A 431 20.08 -25.09 19.14
N ASP A 432 20.45 -24.28 20.15
CA ASP A 432 19.54 -23.30 20.72
C ASP A 432 19.10 -22.22 19.73
N ALA A 433 19.95 -21.87 18.77
CA ALA A 433 19.56 -21.00 17.65
C ALA A 433 18.48 -21.64 16.77
N ASP A 434 18.59 -22.94 16.47
CA ASP A 434 17.55 -23.69 15.74
C ASP A 434 16.25 -23.73 16.56
N ARG A 435 16.35 -24.11 17.85
CA ARG A 435 15.22 -24.20 18.79
C ARG A 435 14.47 -22.87 18.89
N VAL A 436 15.19 -21.75 18.97
CA VAL A 436 14.60 -20.40 18.97
C VAL A 436 13.95 -20.06 17.62
N LYS A 437 14.57 -20.40 16.48
CA LYS A 437 13.97 -20.18 15.15
C LYS A 437 12.66 -20.97 14.99
N ILE A 438 12.66 -22.25 15.36
CA ILE A 438 11.47 -23.13 15.30
C ILE A 438 10.37 -22.62 16.24
N LYS A 439 10.71 -22.29 17.49
CA LYS A 439 9.77 -21.72 18.47
C LYS A 439 9.14 -20.43 17.96
N LYS A 440 9.93 -19.53 17.34
CA LYS A 440 9.44 -18.28 16.72
C LYS A 440 8.57 -18.52 15.48
N ALA A 441 8.83 -19.57 14.71
CA ALA A 441 8.02 -19.95 13.55
C ALA A 441 6.66 -20.55 13.98
N LEU A 442 6.69 -21.66 14.75
CA LEU A 442 5.52 -22.48 15.09
C LEU A 442 4.62 -21.89 16.18
N ARG A 443 5.08 -20.98 17.04
CA ARG A 443 4.23 -20.39 18.10
C ARG A 443 2.99 -19.73 17.50
N GLY A 444 1.82 -20.18 17.94
CA GLY A 444 0.50 -19.72 17.50
C GLY A 444 -0.09 -20.46 16.29
N VAL A 445 0.66 -21.37 15.66
CA VAL A 445 0.21 -22.23 14.54
C VAL A 445 -0.66 -23.38 15.08
N LYS A 446 -1.63 -23.83 14.28
CA LYS A 446 -2.45 -25.02 14.54
C LYS A 446 -1.87 -26.26 13.85
N VAL A 447 -1.92 -27.39 14.55
CA VAL A 447 -1.55 -28.72 14.04
C VAL A 447 -2.68 -29.73 14.28
N GLU A 448 -2.81 -30.71 13.41
CA GLU A 448 -3.64 -31.91 13.58
C GLU A 448 -2.78 -33.12 13.92
N VAL A 449 -3.27 -34.03 14.76
CA VAL A 449 -2.53 -35.24 15.14
C VAL A 449 -2.75 -36.40 14.17
N THR A 450 -1.68 -37.12 13.86
CA THR A 450 -1.69 -38.26 12.92
C THR A 450 -1.86 -39.62 13.61
N HIS A 451 -1.39 -39.76 14.87
CA HIS A 451 -1.30 -41.03 15.60
C HIS A 451 -2.63 -41.69 16.04
N ARG A 452 -3.80 -41.07 15.79
CA ARG A 452 -5.11 -41.56 16.28
C ARG A 452 -6.02 -42.12 15.17
N GLY A 453 -5.45 -42.83 14.20
CA GLY A 453 -6.19 -43.39 13.07
C GLY A 453 -6.94 -42.29 12.30
N ASN A 454 -8.27 -42.35 12.28
CA ASN A 454 -9.13 -41.36 11.61
C ASN A 454 -9.34 -40.07 12.42
N MET A 455 -8.98 -40.02 13.71
CA MET A 455 -9.27 -38.87 14.58
C MET A 455 -8.21 -37.76 14.44
N ARG A 456 -8.37 -36.89 13.45
CA ARG A 456 -7.49 -35.73 13.15
C ARG A 456 -7.72 -34.54 14.10
N ARG A 457 -7.58 -34.79 15.40
CA ARG A 457 -7.81 -33.81 16.47
C ARG A 457 -6.83 -32.63 16.37
N LYS A 458 -7.35 -31.39 16.45
CA LYS A 458 -6.62 -30.15 16.18
C LYS A 458 -6.16 -29.47 17.49
N TYR A 459 -4.97 -28.89 17.48
CA TYR A 459 -4.36 -28.19 18.63
C TYR A 459 -3.65 -26.92 18.18
N ARG A 460 -3.40 -25.97 19.10
CA ARG A 460 -2.60 -24.76 18.86
C ARG A 460 -1.30 -24.81 19.65
N ILE A 461 -0.17 -24.54 18.98
CA ILE A 461 1.17 -24.57 19.57
C ILE A 461 1.40 -23.33 20.43
N SER A 462 1.67 -23.55 21.72
CA SER A 462 2.07 -22.51 22.68
C SER A 462 3.59 -22.35 22.75
N GLY A 463 4.35 -23.44 22.59
CA GLY A 463 5.81 -23.47 22.70
C GLY A 463 6.44 -24.79 22.26
N LEU A 464 7.69 -25.00 22.69
CA LEU A 464 8.50 -26.21 22.52
C LEU A 464 9.10 -26.59 23.87
N THR A 465 9.31 -27.88 24.13
CA THR A 465 10.02 -28.34 25.33
C THR A 465 11.52 -28.03 25.26
N SER A 466 12.14 -27.87 26.44
CA SER A 466 13.60 -27.73 26.59
C SER A 466 14.32 -29.07 26.46
N GLN A 467 13.73 -30.13 27.02
CA GLN A 467 14.20 -31.52 26.95
C GLN A 467 13.81 -32.19 25.62
N ALA A 468 14.57 -33.23 25.25
CA ALA A 468 14.25 -34.12 24.13
C ALA A 468 13.10 -35.07 24.49
N THR A 469 12.40 -35.60 23.49
CA THR A 469 11.22 -36.47 23.69
C THR A 469 11.55 -37.76 24.48
N ARG A 470 12.77 -38.28 24.39
CA ARG A 470 13.28 -39.41 25.23
C ARG A 470 13.38 -39.09 26.73
N GLU A 471 13.66 -37.84 27.09
CA GLU A 471 13.90 -37.37 28.48
C GLU A 471 12.63 -36.82 29.13
N LEU A 472 11.64 -36.46 28.32
CA LEU A 472 10.45 -35.77 28.73
C LEU A 472 9.46 -36.72 29.42
N THR A 473 9.19 -36.46 30.69
CA THR A 473 8.17 -37.14 31.50
C THR A 473 7.02 -36.20 31.85
N PHE A 474 5.84 -36.77 32.10
CA PHE A 474 4.65 -36.01 32.49
C PHE A 474 3.70 -36.87 33.36
N PRO A 475 2.88 -36.25 34.23
CA PRO A 475 1.87 -36.97 35.00
C PRO A 475 0.72 -37.38 34.07
N VAL A 476 0.39 -38.66 34.06
CA VAL A 476 -0.65 -39.25 33.19
C VAL A 476 -2.03 -39.20 33.84
N ASP A 477 -2.09 -39.12 35.17
CA ASP A 477 -3.32 -39.10 35.97
C ASP A 477 -3.27 -38.03 37.08
N GLU A 478 -4.40 -37.83 37.76
CA GLU A 478 -4.51 -36.91 38.90
C GLU A 478 -3.94 -37.50 40.21
N ARG A 479 -3.36 -38.71 40.15
CA ARG A 479 -2.60 -39.35 41.25
C ARG A 479 -1.10 -39.07 41.15
N GLY A 480 -0.64 -38.43 40.07
CA GLY A 480 0.76 -38.05 39.85
C GLY A 480 1.62 -39.15 39.20
N THR A 481 1.01 -40.17 38.57
CA THR A 481 1.76 -41.26 37.90
C THR A 481 2.55 -40.71 36.71
N MET A 482 3.86 -40.55 36.89
CA MET A 482 4.77 -40.06 35.85
C MET A 482 5.10 -41.16 34.83
N LYS A 483 4.95 -40.87 33.52
CA LYS A 483 5.50 -41.69 32.43
C LYS A 483 6.33 -40.84 31.47
N SER A 484 7.24 -41.46 30.73
CA SER A 484 7.91 -40.79 29.60
C SER A 484 6.96 -40.68 28.41
N VAL A 485 7.15 -39.67 27.55
CA VAL A 485 6.35 -39.52 26.33
C VAL A 485 6.52 -40.71 25.39
N VAL A 486 7.73 -41.28 25.28
CA VAL A 486 7.99 -42.48 24.46
C VAL A 486 7.20 -43.69 24.97
N GLN A 487 7.25 -43.96 26.28
CA GLN A 487 6.51 -45.06 26.90
C GLN A 487 5.00 -44.88 26.72
N TYR A 488 4.48 -43.68 27.00
CA TYR A 488 3.06 -43.38 26.87
C TYR A 488 2.53 -43.58 25.44
N PHE A 489 3.29 -43.16 24.41
CA PHE A 489 2.87 -43.34 23.02
C PHE A 489 2.93 -44.80 22.56
N GLN A 490 3.92 -45.56 23.02
CA GLN A 490 4.04 -47.00 22.73
C GLN A 490 2.90 -47.79 23.39
N GLU A 491 2.62 -47.55 24.67
CA GLU A 491 1.58 -48.26 25.43
C GLU A 491 0.16 -47.86 25.03
N THR A 492 -0.10 -46.57 24.77
CA THR A 492 -1.48 -46.05 24.56
C THR A 492 -1.93 -46.12 23.11
N TYR A 493 -1.00 -46.05 22.14
CA TYR A 493 -1.33 -45.98 20.70
C TYR A 493 -0.56 -47.00 19.84
N GLY A 494 0.28 -47.86 20.44
CA GLY A 494 1.16 -48.76 19.69
C GLY A 494 2.24 -48.03 18.87
N PHE A 495 2.48 -46.74 19.13
CA PHE A 495 3.25 -45.86 18.26
C PHE A 495 4.71 -45.72 18.74
N THR A 496 5.64 -46.37 18.03
CA THR A 496 7.08 -46.30 18.31
C THR A 496 7.66 -44.99 17.79
N ILE A 497 7.95 -44.04 18.69
CA ILE A 497 8.55 -42.74 18.36
C ILE A 497 9.96 -42.93 17.79
N GLN A 498 10.22 -42.37 16.60
CA GLN A 498 11.51 -42.45 15.92
C GLN A 498 12.43 -41.27 16.27
N HIS A 499 11.92 -40.03 16.23
CA HIS A 499 12.73 -38.82 16.37
C HIS A 499 12.82 -38.37 17.84
N THR A 500 13.18 -39.32 18.71
CA THR A 500 13.21 -39.17 20.17
C THR A 500 14.18 -38.09 20.67
N ASN A 501 15.15 -37.69 19.83
CA ASN A 501 16.11 -36.61 20.05
C ASN A 501 15.53 -35.20 19.86
N LEU A 502 14.38 -35.06 19.19
CA LEU A 502 13.69 -33.77 18.98
C LEU A 502 12.85 -33.39 20.21
N PRO A 503 12.63 -32.09 20.49
CA PRO A 503 11.72 -31.65 21.54
C PRO A 503 10.25 -31.85 21.13
N CYS A 504 9.36 -31.99 22.10
CA CYS A 504 7.92 -32.00 21.86
C CYS A 504 7.37 -30.60 21.61
N LEU A 505 6.29 -30.53 20.84
CA LEU A 505 5.41 -29.37 20.78
C LEU A 505 4.64 -29.25 22.10
N GLN A 506 4.58 -28.04 22.65
CA GLN A 506 3.69 -27.72 23.77
C GLN A 506 2.37 -27.19 23.20
N VAL A 507 1.25 -27.79 23.61
CA VAL A 507 -0.11 -27.39 23.22
C VAL A 507 -1.04 -27.37 24.44
N GLY A 508 -2.25 -26.84 24.28
CA GLY A 508 -3.23 -26.73 25.37
C GLY A 508 -3.15 -25.41 26.14
N ASN A 509 -3.70 -25.38 27.34
CA ASN A 509 -3.73 -24.19 28.21
C ASN A 509 -2.55 -24.22 29.19
N GLN A 510 -2.16 -23.06 29.74
CA GLN A 510 -1.03 -22.97 30.69
C GLN A 510 -1.21 -23.83 31.95
N GLN A 511 -2.46 -24.12 32.34
CA GLN A 511 -2.81 -24.98 33.48
C GLN A 511 -2.86 -26.49 33.16
N ARG A 512 -2.98 -26.86 31.88
CA ARG A 512 -2.96 -28.26 31.38
C ARG A 512 -2.22 -28.27 30.04
N LEU A 513 -0.89 -28.32 30.14
CA LEU A 513 0.02 -28.42 29.01
C LEU A 513 0.07 -29.87 28.53
N ASN A 514 -0.24 -30.09 27.26
CA ASN A 514 -0.08 -31.38 26.60
C ASN A 514 1.20 -31.35 25.75
N TYR A 515 1.92 -32.47 25.74
CA TYR A 515 3.13 -32.66 24.94
C TYR A 515 2.82 -33.55 23.72
N LEU A 516 3.19 -33.09 22.53
CA LEU A 516 3.04 -33.85 21.29
C LEU A 516 4.40 -33.99 20.60
N PRO A 517 4.87 -35.22 20.30
CA PRO A 517 6.02 -35.44 19.43
C PRO A 517 5.81 -34.76 18.06
N MET A 518 6.87 -34.20 17.49
CA MET A 518 6.77 -33.47 16.21
C MET A 518 6.33 -34.37 15.04
N GLU A 519 6.73 -35.64 15.05
CA GLU A 519 6.38 -36.63 14.02
C GLU A 519 4.89 -37.02 14.00
N VAL A 520 4.19 -36.92 15.13
CA VAL A 520 2.74 -37.22 15.20
C VAL A 520 1.86 -36.02 14.87
N CYS A 521 2.44 -34.96 14.27
CA CYS A 521 1.79 -33.67 14.02
C CYS A 521 1.95 -33.20 12.57
N LYS A 522 0.86 -32.72 11.98
CA LYS A 522 0.81 -32.06 10.66
C LYS A 522 0.21 -30.67 10.79
N ILE A 523 0.70 -29.69 10.03
CA ILE A 523 0.17 -28.32 10.02
C ILE A 523 -1.21 -28.29 9.34
N VAL A 524 -2.17 -27.64 9.99
CA VAL A 524 -3.54 -27.48 9.45
C VAL A 524 -3.51 -26.49 8.27
N GLU A 525 -4.19 -26.83 7.18
CA GLU A 525 -4.30 -25.99 5.98
C GLU A 525 -5.07 -24.66 6.24
N GLY A 526 -4.92 -23.67 5.36
CA GLY A 526 -5.67 -22.41 5.44
C GLY A 526 -5.17 -21.41 6.48
N GLN A 527 -3.97 -21.61 7.03
CA GLN A 527 -3.37 -20.70 8.00
C GLN A 527 -2.56 -19.58 7.33
N ARG A 528 -3.11 -18.36 7.32
CA ARG A 528 -2.44 -17.16 6.79
C ARG A 528 -1.14 -16.85 7.56
N TYR A 529 -0.03 -16.76 6.85
CA TYR A 529 1.21 -16.24 7.42
C TYR A 529 1.11 -14.72 7.59
N SER A 530 1.13 -14.26 8.85
CA SER A 530 0.89 -12.84 9.20
C SER A 530 2.14 -12.11 9.68
N LYS A 531 3.32 -12.74 9.62
CA LYS A 531 4.62 -12.15 10.00
C LYS A 531 5.29 -11.56 8.75
N ARG A 532 6.32 -10.71 8.92
CA ARG A 532 7.08 -10.12 7.79
C ARG A 532 7.83 -11.22 7.02
N LEU A 533 7.59 -11.30 5.71
CA LEU A 533 8.35 -12.14 4.78
C LEU A 533 9.79 -11.60 4.60
N ASN A 534 10.74 -12.51 4.36
CA ASN A 534 12.13 -12.16 4.01
C ASN A 534 12.25 -11.70 2.53
N GLU A 535 13.37 -11.08 2.14
CA GLU A 535 13.58 -10.55 0.78
C GLU A 535 13.40 -11.60 -0.34
N ARG A 536 13.75 -12.86 -0.07
CA ARG A 536 13.60 -13.97 -1.03
C ARG A 536 12.12 -14.34 -1.20
N GLN A 537 11.39 -14.48 -0.10
CA GLN A 537 9.94 -14.73 -0.07
C GLN A 537 9.16 -13.58 -0.71
N ILE A 538 9.53 -12.31 -0.43
CA ILE A 538 8.95 -11.13 -1.09
C ILE A 538 9.22 -11.18 -2.60
N THR A 539 10.47 -11.48 -3.01
CA THR A 539 10.82 -11.61 -4.44
C THR A 539 10.08 -12.74 -5.12
N ALA A 540 9.85 -13.88 -4.44
CA ALA A 540 9.05 -14.98 -4.95
C ALA A 540 7.57 -14.56 -5.13
N LEU A 541 6.94 -14.00 -4.09
CA LEU A 541 5.56 -13.52 -4.15
C LEU A 541 5.35 -12.44 -5.22
N LEU A 542 6.34 -11.57 -5.45
CA LEU A 542 6.31 -10.57 -6.52
C LEU A 542 6.39 -11.19 -7.92
N LYS A 543 7.10 -12.30 -8.12
CA LYS A 543 7.07 -13.02 -9.41
C LYS A 543 5.67 -13.55 -9.74
N VAL A 544 4.90 -13.97 -8.71
CA VAL A 544 3.53 -14.47 -8.87
C VAL A 544 2.52 -13.34 -9.08
N THR A 545 2.69 -12.21 -8.39
CA THR A 545 1.68 -11.12 -8.33
C THR A 545 1.85 -10.02 -9.38
N CYS A 546 3.03 -9.88 -9.99
CA CYS A 546 3.32 -8.87 -11.02
C CYS A 546 2.78 -9.22 -12.42
N GLN A 547 1.49 -9.55 -12.52
CA GLN A 547 0.81 -9.90 -13.77
C GLN A 547 0.58 -8.68 -14.68
N ARG A 548 0.68 -8.89 -16.00
CA ARG A 548 0.40 -7.87 -17.01
C ARG A 548 -1.10 -7.47 -16.99
N PRO A 549 -1.45 -6.29 -17.52
CA PRO A 549 -2.84 -5.78 -17.47
C PRO A 549 -3.84 -6.71 -18.14
N HIS A 550 -3.54 -7.21 -19.35
CA HIS A 550 -4.38 -8.17 -20.07
C HIS A 550 -4.60 -9.48 -19.29
N GLU A 551 -3.53 -10.06 -18.73
CA GLU A 551 -3.60 -11.27 -17.89
C GLU A 551 -4.52 -11.04 -16.68
N ARG A 552 -4.31 -9.92 -15.97
CA ARG A 552 -5.10 -9.54 -14.80
C ARG A 552 -6.57 -9.25 -15.13
N GLU A 553 -6.86 -8.65 -16.29
CA GLU A 553 -8.23 -8.42 -16.76
C GLU A 553 -8.96 -9.75 -16.97
N LEU A 554 -8.34 -10.69 -17.70
CA LEU A 554 -8.89 -12.02 -17.95
C LEU A 554 -9.14 -12.78 -16.64
N ASP A 555 -8.21 -12.72 -15.69
CA ASP A 555 -8.36 -13.36 -14.38
C ASP A 555 -9.51 -12.77 -13.54
N ILE A 556 -9.74 -11.46 -13.62
CA ILE A 556 -10.88 -10.80 -12.93
C ILE A 556 -12.19 -11.26 -13.58
N ILE A 557 -12.29 -11.27 -14.91
CA ILE A 557 -13.48 -11.75 -15.64
C ILE A 557 -13.76 -13.23 -15.32
N GLN A 558 -12.72 -14.07 -15.32
CA GLN A 558 -12.84 -15.49 -14.98
C GLN A 558 -13.29 -15.68 -13.53
N THR A 559 -12.83 -14.84 -12.60
CA THR A 559 -13.26 -14.88 -11.19
C THR A 559 -14.74 -14.52 -11.04
N VAL A 560 -15.22 -13.48 -11.71
CA VAL A 560 -16.65 -13.09 -11.68
C VAL A 560 -17.53 -14.20 -12.23
N ARG A 561 -17.15 -14.81 -13.35
CA ARG A 561 -17.85 -15.98 -13.93
C ARG A 561 -17.83 -17.20 -13.00
N HIS A 562 -16.68 -17.51 -12.38
CA HIS A 562 -16.58 -18.64 -11.44
C HIS A 562 -17.35 -18.42 -10.14
N ASN A 563 -17.49 -17.18 -9.68
CA ASN A 563 -18.34 -16.84 -8.54
C ASN A 563 -19.83 -17.00 -8.86
N ALA A 564 -20.23 -16.82 -10.12
CA ALA A 564 -21.60 -16.99 -10.63
C ALA A 564 -22.63 -16.23 -9.79
N TYR A 565 -22.46 -14.92 -9.63
CA TYR A 565 -23.35 -14.08 -8.83
C TYR A 565 -24.82 -14.10 -9.31
N HIS A 566 -25.08 -14.45 -10.57
CA HIS A 566 -26.43 -14.66 -11.10
C HIS A 566 -27.06 -15.98 -10.63
N GLU A 567 -26.28 -16.93 -10.10
CA GLU A 567 -26.74 -18.17 -9.47
C GLU A 567 -26.85 -18.08 -7.94
N ASP A 568 -26.08 -17.19 -7.30
CA ASP A 568 -25.97 -17.02 -5.85
C ASP A 568 -27.36 -16.89 -5.16
N PRO A 569 -27.71 -17.78 -4.21
CA PRO A 569 -29.02 -17.78 -3.58
C PRO A 569 -29.24 -16.54 -2.69
N TYR A 570 -28.20 -15.95 -2.11
CA TYR A 570 -28.32 -14.72 -1.32
C TYR A 570 -28.52 -13.50 -2.23
N ALA A 571 -27.80 -13.43 -3.36
CA ALA A 571 -28.01 -12.36 -4.34
C ALA A 571 -29.45 -12.42 -4.92
N LYS A 572 -29.93 -13.62 -5.29
CA LYS A 572 -31.31 -13.87 -5.74
C LYS A 572 -32.36 -13.50 -4.70
N GLU A 573 -32.19 -13.93 -3.45
CA GLU A 573 -33.11 -13.62 -2.36
C GLU A 573 -33.23 -12.10 -2.16
N PHE A 574 -32.11 -11.39 -2.17
CA PHE A 574 -32.09 -9.95 -2.00
C PHE A 574 -32.46 -9.17 -3.27
N GLY A 575 -32.53 -9.82 -4.44
CA GLY A 575 -32.86 -9.18 -5.72
C GLY A 575 -31.69 -8.46 -6.41
N ILE A 576 -30.45 -8.70 -5.95
CA ILE A 576 -29.25 -8.03 -6.48
C ILE A 576 -28.81 -8.72 -7.77
N LYS A 577 -28.75 -7.97 -8.88
CA LYS A 577 -28.26 -8.45 -10.18
C LYS A 577 -26.90 -7.84 -10.47
N ILE A 578 -25.91 -8.65 -10.84
CA ILE A 578 -24.53 -8.23 -11.12
C ILE A 578 -24.20 -8.42 -12.61
N SER A 579 -23.71 -7.37 -13.27
CA SER A 579 -23.17 -7.45 -14.63
C SER A 579 -21.90 -8.29 -14.66
N GLU A 580 -21.77 -9.21 -15.63
CA GLU A 580 -20.49 -9.90 -15.90
C GLU A 580 -19.53 -9.09 -16.78
N LYS A 581 -19.97 -7.93 -17.30
CA LYS A 581 -19.15 -7.02 -18.10
C LYS A 581 -18.50 -5.96 -17.21
N LEU A 582 -17.20 -5.76 -17.43
CA LEU A 582 -16.42 -4.63 -16.91
C LEU A 582 -17.04 -3.29 -17.34
N ALA A 583 -17.03 -2.29 -16.46
CA ALA A 583 -17.48 -0.94 -16.78
C ALA A 583 -16.58 -0.32 -17.86
N SER A 584 -17.19 0.08 -18.98
CA SER A 584 -16.56 0.88 -20.03
C SER A 584 -16.71 2.37 -19.69
N VAL A 585 -15.59 3.04 -19.45
CA VAL A 585 -15.51 4.38 -18.85
C VAL A 585 -14.84 5.35 -19.82
N GLU A 586 -15.43 6.54 -19.93
CA GLU A 586 -14.82 7.66 -20.66
C GLU A 586 -13.70 8.26 -19.82
N ALA A 587 -12.52 8.37 -20.44
CA ALA A 587 -11.30 8.87 -19.86
C ALA A 587 -10.67 9.94 -20.77
N ARG A 588 -9.70 10.67 -20.25
CA ARG A 588 -8.86 11.61 -21.01
C ARG A 588 -7.39 11.33 -20.72
N VAL A 589 -6.51 11.46 -21.69
CA VAL A 589 -5.06 11.43 -21.48
C VAL A 589 -4.56 12.87 -21.39
N LEU A 590 -4.25 13.31 -20.18
CA LEU A 590 -3.67 14.64 -19.95
C LEU A 590 -2.27 14.70 -20.58
N PRO A 591 -1.94 15.76 -21.35
CA PRO A 591 -0.63 15.89 -21.99
C PRO A 591 0.49 15.98 -20.94
N ALA A 592 1.68 15.50 -21.31
CA ALA A 592 2.87 15.70 -20.49
C ALA A 592 3.29 17.19 -20.51
N PRO A 593 3.66 17.80 -19.37
CA PRO A 593 4.10 19.18 -19.33
C PRO A 593 5.46 19.36 -20.00
N TRP A 594 5.72 20.55 -20.53
CA TRP A 594 7.06 20.95 -20.92
C TRP A 594 7.93 21.19 -19.69
N LEU A 595 9.14 20.63 -19.70
CA LEU A 595 10.13 20.77 -18.63
C LEU A 595 11.26 21.73 -19.04
N LYS A 596 11.60 22.67 -18.16
CA LYS A 596 12.72 23.61 -18.34
C LYS A 596 14.00 23.01 -17.73
N TYR A 597 15.08 23.12 -18.47
CA TYR A 597 16.46 22.85 -18.06
C TYR A 597 17.33 24.10 -18.29
N HIS A 598 18.60 24.06 -17.88
CA HIS A 598 19.48 25.23 -17.96
C HIS A 598 19.88 25.57 -19.41
N ASP A 599 19.98 26.87 -19.73
CA ASP A 599 20.13 27.34 -21.11
C ASP A 599 21.52 27.15 -21.73
N THR A 600 22.50 26.71 -20.92
CA THR A 600 23.82 26.20 -21.37
C THR A 600 23.88 24.68 -21.52
N GLY A 601 22.73 24.01 -21.44
CA GLY A 601 22.51 22.67 -21.99
C GLY A 601 22.23 22.73 -23.50
N ARG A 602 22.51 21.65 -24.23
CA ARG A 602 22.13 21.51 -25.64
C ARG A 602 20.61 21.39 -25.79
N GLU A 603 19.95 20.69 -24.87
CA GLU A 603 18.49 20.63 -24.74
C GLU A 603 18.03 21.50 -23.56
N LYS A 604 17.42 22.66 -23.87
CA LYS A 604 16.96 23.66 -22.89
C LYS A 604 15.52 23.43 -22.41
N LYS A 605 14.70 22.80 -23.26
CA LYS A 605 13.33 22.37 -23.00
C LYS A 605 13.22 20.88 -23.30
N CYS A 606 12.39 20.15 -22.56
CA CYS A 606 12.14 18.73 -22.78
C CYS A 606 10.65 18.42 -22.67
N LEU A 607 10.08 17.70 -23.64
CA LEU A 607 8.75 17.11 -23.54
C LEU A 607 8.89 15.61 -23.23
N PRO A 608 8.45 15.15 -22.06
CA PRO A 608 8.46 13.72 -21.70
C PRO A 608 7.66 12.87 -22.68
N ARG A 609 8.13 11.66 -22.98
CA ARG A 609 7.42 10.69 -23.82
C ARG A 609 7.00 9.49 -22.98
N ILE A 610 5.70 9.18 -22.93
CA ILE A 610 5.12 8.10 -22.11
C ILE A 610 5.67 8.17 -20.67
N GLY A 611 5.50 9.34 -20.03
CA GLY A 611 5.92 9.62 -18.66
C GLY A 611 7.44 9.56 -18.40
N GLN A 612 8.29 9.59 -19.43
CA GLN A 612 9.73 9.29 -19.32
C GLN A 612 10.60 10.28 -20.11
N TRP A 613 11.76 10.61 -19.55
CA TRP A 613 12.84 11.35 -20.20
C TRP A 613 14.20 10.96 -19.60
N ASN A 614 15.27 11.66 -19.96
CA ASN A 614 16.62 11.45 -19.43
C ASN A 614 17.44 12.75 -19.42
N MET A 615 18.57 12.74 -18.71
CA MET A 615 19.49 13.88 -18.56
C MET A 615 20.47 14.07 -19.72
N MET A 616 20.45 13.25 -20.78
CA MET A 616 21.36 13.45 -21.92
C MET A 616 21.12 14.84 -22.53
N ASN A 617 22.20 15.50 -22.99
CA ASN A 617 22.22 16.87 -23.54
C ASN A 617 21.73 18.00 -22.60
N LYS A 618 21.31 17.70 -21.36
CA LYS A 618 20.67 18.65 -20.44
C LYS A 618 21.59 19.00 -19.28
N LYS A 619 21.39 20.19 -18.71
CA LYS A 619 21.96 20.62 -17.43
C LYS A 619 20.85 21.02 -16.48
N MET A 620 20.97 20.63 -15.22
CA MET A 620 20.01 20.89 -14.15
C MET A 620 19.73 22.39 -14.05
N VAL A 621 18.46 22.79 -13.93
CA VAL A 621 18.05 24.21 -14.05
C VAL A 621 18.71 25.12 -13.00
N ASN A 622 19.01 24.60 -11.81
CA ASN A 622 19.97 25.20 -10.89
C ASN A 622 20.88 24.09 -10.34
N GLY A 623 22.14 24.08 -10.76
CA GLY A 623 23.18 23.28 -10.11
C GLY A 623 23.48 23.81 -8.72
N GLY A 624 23.43 22.94 -7.72
CA GLY A 624 23.91 23.20 -6.37
C GLY A 624 25.44 23.19 -6.31
N ARG A 625 25.96 23.70 -5.19
CA ARG A 625 27.39 23.89 -4.96
C ARG A 625 27.91 22.88 -3.93
N VAL A 626 29.02 22.22 -4.24
CA VAL A 626 29.70 21.23 -3.38
C VAL A 626 31.21 21.46 -3.48
N GLN A 627 31.73 22.30 -2.59
CA GLN A 627 33.16 22.63 -2.55
C GLN A 627 33.90 21.71 -1.59
N ASN A 628 33.31 21.43 -0.43
CA ASN A 628 33.89 20.66 0.65
C ASN A 628 33.14 19.34 0.81
N TRP A 629 33.74 18.23 0.39
CA TRP A 629 33.14 16.90 0.53
C TRP A 629 34.15 15.84 0.95
N MET A 630 33.66 14.70 1.43
CA MET A 630 34.49 13.52 1.71
C MET A 630 33.76 12.21 1.38
N CYS A 631 34.52 11.11 1.30
CA CYS A 631 33.98 9.76 1.12
C CYS A 631 34.39 8.81 2.26
N ILE A 632 33.47 7.96 2.70
CA ILE A 632 33.70 6.87 3.64
C ILE A 632 33.10 5.57 3.09
N SER A 633 33.87 4.48 3.08
CA SER A 633 33.42 3.14 2.70
C SER A 633 33.30 2.24 3.92
N PHE A 634 32.11 1.69 4.16
CA PHE A 634 31.88 0.60 5.13
C PHE A 634 31.85 -0.78 4.45
N ALA A 635 32.12 -0.84 3.14
CA ALA A 635 32.06 -2.06 2.33
C ALA A 635 33.44 -2.74 2.26
N ARG A 636 33.63 -3.84 2.99
CA ARG A 636 34.89 -4.61 3.04
C ARG A 636 35.38 -5.12 1.67
N ASN A 637 34.49 -5.23 0.68
CA ASN A 637 34.79 -5.64 -0.70
C ASN A 637 35.07 -4.46 -1.66
N VAL A 638 35.23 -3.24 -1.15
CA VAL A 638 35.56 -2.05 -1.95
C VAL A 638 36.89 -1.47 -1.48
N HIS A 639 37.95 -1.71 -2.26
CA HIS A 639 39.26 -1.10 -2.04
C HIS A 639 39.23 0.41 -2.30
N GLU A 640 40.13 1.14 -1.65
CA GLU A 640 40.18 2.60 -1.70
C GLU A 640 40.32 3.16 -3.12
N SER A 641 41.14 2.53 -3.97
CA SER A 641 41.29 2.90 -5.38
C SER A 641 39.98 2.80 -6.18
N VAL A 642 39.15 1.79 -5.88
CA VAL A 642 37.83 1.61 -6.50
C VAL A 642 36.84 2.65 -5.99
N ALA A 643 36.88 2.97 -4.69
CA ALA A 643 36.08 4.04 -4.11
C ALA A 643 36.45 5.42 -4.69
N ARG A 644 37.75 5.70 -4.83
CA ARG A 644 38.29 6.95 -5.39
C ARG A 644 37.88 7.12 -6.86
N GLY A 645 38.06 6.08 -7.69
CA GLY A 645 37.63 6.09 -9.09
C GLY A 645 36.11 6.26 -9.27
N PHE A 646 35.30 5.58 -8.44
CA PHE A 646 33.85 5.78 -8.42
C PHE A 646 33.45 7.22 -8.05
N CYS A 647 34.10 7.82 -7.05
CA CYS A 647 33.82 9.20 -6.67
C CYS A 647 34.19 10.17 -7.80
N HIS A 648 35.35 10.01 -8.44
CA HIS A 648 35.76 10.84 -9.57
C HIS A 648 34.74 10.79 -10.73
N GLU A 649 34.27 9.59 -11.12
CA GLU A 649 33.21 9.45 -12.13
C GLU A 649 31.89 10.12 -11.70
N LEU A 650 31.51 10.02 -10.41
CA LEU A 650 30.30 10.64 -9.88
C LEU A 650 30.39 12.17 -9.85
N VAL A 651 31.52 12.73 -9.44
CA VAL A 651 31.78 14.18 -9.47
C VAL A 651 31.74 14.69 -10.91
N GLN A 652 32.39 13.99 -11.85
CA GLN A 652 32.37 14.38 -13.25
C GLN A 652 30.95 14.31 -13.87
N MET A 653 30.12 13.35 -13.45
CA MET A 653 28.69 13.32 -13.81
C MET A 653 27.92 14.52 -13.23
N CYS A 654 28.19 14.91 -11.98
CA CYS A 654 27.56 16.08 -11.36
C CYS A 654 27.95 17.38 -12.10
N ARG A 655 29.24 17.58 -12.39
CA ARG A 655 29.74 18.75 -13.15
C ARG A 655 29.18 18.79 -14.58
N THR A 656 29.15 17.64 -15.27
CA THR A 656 28.55 17.52 -16.61
C THR A 656 27.06 17.86 -16.59
N SER A 657 26.36 17.48 -15.53
CA SER A 657 24.95 17.82 -15.28
C SER A 657 24.71 19.27 -14.85
N GLY A 658 25.76 20.08 -14.67
CA GLY A 658 25.67 21.52 -14.38
C GLY A 658 25.87 21.92 -12.92
N MET A 659 26.33 21.04 -12.04
CA MET A 659 26.67 21.40 -10.65
C MET A 659 28.06 22.04 -10.54
N ASP A 660 28.24 22.97 -9.60
CA ASP A 660 29.57 23.40 -9.15
C ASP A 660 30.08 22.41 -8.10
N PHE A 661 31.07 21.59 -8.45
CA PHE A 661 31.52 20.47 -7.63
C PHE A 661 33.05 20.32 -7.70
N SER A 662 33.72 20.39 -6.54
CA SER A 662 35.17 20.19 -6.41
C SER A 662 35.59 18.78 -6.82
N ILE A 663 36.64 18.69 -7.64
CA ILE A 663 37.17 17.41 -8.15
C ILE A 663 37.70 16.53 -7.01
N GLU A 664 38.43 17.11 -6.07
CA GLU A 664 39.06 16.40 -4.96
C GLU A 664 38.28 16.58 -3.64
N PRO A 665 38.28 15.55 -2.76
CA PRO A 665 37.71 15.64 -1.42
C PRO A 665 38.68 16.27 -0.40
N VAL A 666 38.13 16.81 0.69
CA VAL A 666 38.87 17.41 1.83
C VAL A 666 39.79 16.38 2.52
N LEU A 667 39.36 15.12 2.52
CA LEU A 667 40.11 13.94 2.98
C LEU A 667 40.04 12.84 1.92
N PRO A 668 41.15 12.14 1.61
CA PRO A 668 41.12 10.94 0.77
C PRO A 668 40.08 9.93 1.29
N PRO A 669 39.37 9.20 0.41
CA PRO A 669 38.41 8.18 0.83
C PRO A 669 39.04 7.19 1.81
N SER A 670 38.31 6.77 2.86
CA SER A 670 38.76 5.69 3.75
C SER A 670 37.82 4.49 3.73
N SER A 671 38.35 3.34 4.15
CA SER A 671 37.55 2.14 4.43
C SER A 671 37.51 1.90 5.94
N GLU A 672 36.30 1.89 6.49
CA GLU A 672 35.98 1.87 7.91
C GLU A 672 35.16 0.60 8.25
N ARG A 673 35.06 0.27 9.54
CA ARG A 673 34.31 -0.90 10.02
C ARG A 673 32.83 -0.57 10.31
N PRO A 674 31.85 -1.34 9.81
CA PRO A 674 30.42 -1.16 10.12
C PRO A 674 30.11 -1.09 11.62
N ASP A 675 30.76 -1.94 12.42
CA ASP A 675 30.69 -1.99 13.88
C ASP A 675 31.18 -0.71 14.59
N GLN A 676 31.74 0.25 13.86
CA GLN A 676 32.33 1.48 14.40
C GLN A 676 31.78 2.74 13.72
N VAL A 677 30.61 2.64 13.06
CA VAL A 677 30.00 3.71 12.27
C VAL A 677 30.00 5.07 12.96
N GLU A 678 29.63 5.13 14.25
CA GLU A 678 29.58 6.39 14.99
C GLU A 678 30.97 6.99 15.24
N ARG A 679 31.92 6.17 15.72
CA ARG A 679 33.32 6.57 15.95
C ARG A 679 33.96 7.04 14.64
N ALA A 680 33.75 6.30 13.55
CA ALA A 680 34.26 6.63 12.23
C ALA A 680 33.68 7.95 11.69
N LEU A 681 32.35 8.11 11.72
CA LEU A 681 31.68 9.34 11.28
C LEU A 681 32.15 10.55 12.09
N LYS A 682 32.17 10.45 13.43
CA LYS A 682 32.59 11.54 14.32
C LYS A 682 34.06 11.88 14.12
N ALA A 683 34.98 10.91 14.11
CA ALA A 683 36.40 11.17 13.93
C ALA A 683 36.73 11.75 12.53
N ARG A 684 36.16 11.18 11.46
CA ARG A 684 36.39 11.67 10.09
C ARG A 684 35.80 13.06 9.88
N TYR A 685 34.65 13.38 10.49
CA TYR A 685 34.07 14.72 10.48
C TYR A 685 34.96 15.75 11.17
N HIS A 686 35.43 15.48 12.39
CA HIS A 686 36.34 16.40 13.09
C HIS A 686 37.64 16.61 12.31
N ASN A 687 38.24 15.54 11.76
CA ASN A 687 39.45 15.65 10.93
C ASN A 687 39.24 16.46 9.64
N ALA A 688 38.03 16.46 9.07
CA ALA A 688 37.68 17.31 7.93
C ALA A 688 37.49 18.77 8.39
N MET A 689 36.72 19.01 9.45
CA MET A 689 36.48 20.35 9.98
C MET A 689 37.77 21.05 10.43
N SER A 690 38.71 20.35 11.07
CA SER A 690 40.02 20.92 11.46
C SER A 690 40.87 21.38 10.26
N LYS A 691 40.70 20.78 9.07
CA LYS A 691 41.31 21.27 7.82
C LYS A 691 40.58 22.45 7.18
N LEU A 692 39.31 22.66 7.53
CA LEU A 692 38.43 23.69 6.99
C LEU A 692 38.35 24.95 7.86
N GLN A 693 38.97 24.94 9.06
CA GLN A 693 39.03 26.11 9.92
C GLN A 693 39.73 27.30 9.24
N PRO A 694 39.32 28.55 9.54
CA PRO A 694 38.35 28.93 10.57
C PRO A 694 36.89 29.07 10.09
N ARG A 695 36.57 28.85 8.80
CA ARG A 695 35.25 29.22 8.22
C ARG A 695 34.62 28.24 7.21
N GLY A 696 35.26 27.12 6.88
CA GLY A 696 34.69 26.12 5.97
C GLY A 696 33.77 25.13 6.66
N GLU A 697 32.56 24.93 6.11
CA GLU A 697 31.66 23.82 6.45
C GLU A 697 31.80 22.66 5.46
N LEU A 698 31.30 21.47 5.81
CA LEU A 698 31.35 20.27 4.96
C LEU A 698 29.99 20.05 4.26
N ASP A 699 29.94 20.32 2.95
CA ASP A 699 28.72 20.31 2.13
C ASP A 699 28.10 18.92 1.95
N LEU A 700 28.94 17.87 1.82
CA LEU A 700 28.49 16.53 1.45
C LEU A 700 29.38 15.39 1.97
N LEU A 701 28.74 14.35 2.49
CA LEU A 701 29.35 13.03 2.71
C LEU A 701 28.82 12.00 1.69
N ILE A 702 29.73 11.46 0.89
CA ILE A 702 29.49 10.27 0.07
C ILE A 702 29.78 9.04 0.92
N VAL A 703 28.87 8.05 0.92
CA VAL A 703 29.03 6.81 1.69
C VAL A 703 28.91 5.60 0.79
N ILE A 704 29.85 4.66 0.89
CA ILE A 704 29.75 3.35 0.26
C ILE A 704 29.35 2.33 1.32
N LEU A 705 28.20 1.68 1.15
CA LEU A 705 27.63 0.71 2.09
C LEU A 705 27.71 -0.72 1.52
N PRO A 706 27.87 -1.75 2.38
CA PRO A 706 27.70 -3.13 1.96
C PRO A 706 26.26 -3.40 1.48
N ASP A 707 26.11 -4.37 0.59
CA ASP A 707 24.82 -4.65 -0.07
C ASP A 707 23.73 -5.15 0.88
N ASN A 708 24.11 -5.90 1.91
CA ASN A 708 23.34 -6.09 3.13
C ASN A 708 23.96 -5.19 4.21
N ASN A 709 23.19 -4.28 4.80
CA ASN A 709 23.67 -3.26 5.72
C ASN A 709 22.92 -3.20 7.07
N GLY A 710 21.84 -3.97 7.29
CA GLY A 710 21.16 -4.03 8.59
C GLY A 710 20.77 -2.64 9.14
N SER A 711 21.19 -2.32 10.37
CA SER A 711 20.94 -1.02 11.00
C SER A 711 21.83 0.11 10.46
N LEU A 712 22.98 -0.20 9.83
CA LEU A 712 24.05 0.74 9.47
C LEU A 712 23.56 1.94 8.66
N TYR A 713 22.62 1.74 7.75
CA TYR A 713 22.00 2.84 6.98
C TYR A 713 21.23 3.80 7.89
N GLY A 714 20.49 3.26 8.86
CA GLY A 714 19.70 4.02 9.82
C GLY A 714 20.57 4.74 10.85
N ASP A 715 21.53 4.04 11.45
CA ASP A 715 22.50 4.61 12.40
C ASP A 715 23.26 5.78 11.77
N LEU A 716 23.82 5.58 10.58
CA LEU A 716 24.49 6.64 9.83
C LEU A 716 23.55 7.80 9.52
N LYS A 717 22.28 7.54 9.21
CA LYS A 717 21.31 8.60 8.92
C LYS A 717 20.92 9.42 10.14
N ARG A 718 20.72 8.78 11.29
CA ARG A 718 20.56 9.46 12.60
C ARG A 718 21.77 10.35 12.87
N ILE A 719 22.96 9.77 12.99
CA ILE A 719 24.20 10.48 13.36
C ILE A 719 24.49 11.66 12.40
N CYS A 720 24.35 11.46 11.09
CA CYS A 720 24.49 12.54 10.12
C CYS A 720 23.45 13.66 10.32
N GLU A 721 22.16 13.34 10.45
CA GLU A 721 21.08 14.30 10.26
C GLU A 721 20.60 14.97 11.56
N THR A 722 20.86 14.35 12.72
CA THR A 722 20.50 14.87 14.06
C THR A 722 21.71 15.30 14.91
N GLU A 723 22.86 14.63 14.79
CA GLU A 723 24.04 14.92 15.63
C GLU A 723 25.07 15.83 14.94
N LEU A 724 25.48 15.49 13.71
CA LEU A 724 26.53 16.20 12.97
C LEU A 724 26.01 17.35 12.11
N GLY A 725 24.80 17.23 11.54
CA GLY A 725 24.28 18.20 10.56
C GLY A 725 24.86 18.03 9.16
N LEU A 726 25.19 16.80 8.79
CA LEU A 726 25.93 16.47 7.57
C LEU A 726 25.01 15.85 6.53
N VAL A 727 24.85 16.54 5.40
CA VAL A 727 24.10 16.02 4.24
C VAL A 727 24.84 14.80 3.67
N SER A 728 24.17 13.65 3.57
CA SER A 728 24.82 12.41 3.15
C SER A 728 24.08 11.62 2.04
N GLN A 729 24.88 11.05 1.13
CA GLN A 729 24.43 10.26 -0.01
C GLN A 729 25.08 8.88 -0.04
N CYS A 730 24.29 7.86 0.29
CA CYS A 730 24.73 6.47 0.35
C CYS A 730 24.61 5.74 -0.99
N CYS A 731 25.62 4.95 -1.34
CA CYS A 731 25.71 4.10 -2.53
C CYS A 731 26.01 2.65 -2.11
N LEU A 732 25.39 1.65 -2.73
CA LEU A 732 25.64 0.24 -2.39
C LEU A 732 26.83 -0.32 -3.17
N ALA A 733 27.62 -1.20 -2.55
CA ALA A 733 28.84 -1.77 -3.11
C ALA A 733 28.66 -2.34 -4.53
N LYS A 734 27.57 -3.10 -4.81
CA LYS A 734 27.24 -3.59 -6.17
C LYS A 734 27.15 -2.51 -7.25
N HIS A 735 26.81 -1.27 -6.90
CA HIS A 735 26.71 -0.16 -7.86
C HIS A 735 28.03 0.61 -8.02
N VAL A 736 28.93 0.50 -7.03
CA VAL A 736 30.31 1.01 -7.10
C VAL A 736 31.18 0.09 -7.97
N THR A 737 31.05 -1.22 -7.80
CA THR A 737 31.86 -2.23 -8.52
C THR A 737 31.31 -2.61 -9.90
N SER A 738 30.01 -2.42 -10.17
CA SER A 738 29.41 -2.75 -11.47
C SER A 738 29.89 -1.82 -12.59
N ARG A 739 30.44 -2.41 -13.66
CA ARG A 739 30.66 -1.74 -14.95
C ARG A 739 29.37 -1.60 -15.78
N LYS A 740 28.34 -2.43 -15.53
CA LYS A 740 27.08 -2.42 -16.29
C LYS A 740 26.18 -1.25 -15.85
N SER A 741 25.67 -0.49 -16.83
CA SER A 741 24.71 0.62 -16.66
C SER A 741 25.14 1.76 -15.72
N LYS A 742 26.46 1.87 -15.45
CA LYS A 742 27.02 2.78 -14.43
C LYS A 742 26.60 4.24 -14.64
N GLN A 743 26.65 4.74 -15.88
CA GLN A 743 26.32 6.15 -16.18
C GLN A 743 24.87 6.53 -15.81
N GLN A 744 23.89 5.65 -16.05
CA GLN A 744 22.49 5.93 -15.66
C GLN A 744 22.29 5.88 -14.15
N TYR A 745 23.07 5.06 -13.43
CA TYR A 745 23.11 5.09 -11.96
C TYR A 745 23.73 6.41 -11.46
N LEU A 746 24.89 6.81 -11.98
CA LEU A 746 25.56 8.06 -11.62
C LEU A 746 24.67 9.29 -11.86
N ALA A 747 23.98 9.36 -12.99
CA ALA A 747 23.03 10.45 -13.29
C ALA A 747 21.87 10.51 -12.27
N ASN A 748 21.32 9.35 -11.88
CA ASN A 748 20.27 9.28 -10.85
C ASN A 748 20.79 9.62 -9.43
N VAL A 749 22.06 9.35 -9.14
CA VAL A 749 22.70 9.79 -7.89
C VAL A 749 22.97 11.30 -7.92
N ALA A 750 23.43 11.85 -9.03
CA ALA A 750 23.63 13.30 -9.21
C ALA A 750 22.32 14.08 -8.99
N LEU A 751 21.20 13.63 -9.58
CA LEU A 751 19.85 14.20 -9.33
C LEU A 751 19.50 14.25 -7.83
N LYS A 752 19.86 13.22 -7.07
CA LYS A 752 19.64 13.15 -5.61
C LYS A 752 20.58 14.05 -4.81
N ILE A 753 21.85 14.19 -5.24
CA ILE A 753 22.81 15.09 -4.58
C ILE A 753 22.37 16.54 -4.79
N ASN A 754 22.03 16.93 -6.02
CA ASN A 754 21.70 18.32 -6.37
C ASN A 754 20.64 18.94 -5.46
N VAL A 755 19.49 18.28 -5.26
CA VAL A 755 18.42 18.79 -4.38
C VAL A 755 18.73 18.67 -2.88
N LYS A 756 19.67 17.80 -2.51
CA LYS A 756 20.19 17.71 -1.13
C LYS A 756 21.12 18.85 -0.78
N VAL A 757 21.75 19.49 -1.76
CA VAL A 757 22.58 20.70 -1.59
C VAL A 757 21.87 21.96 -2.13
N GLY A 758 20.53 21.97 -2.09
CA GLY A 758 19.69 23.13 -2.38
C GLY A 758 19.50 23.51 -3.85
N GLY A 759 20.03 22.73 -4.80
CA GLY A 759 19.82 22.89 -6.24
C GLY A 759 18.40 22.51 -6.72
N ARG A 760 18.12 22.75 -8.00
CA ARG A 760 16.87 22.36 -8.69
C ARG A 760 17.18 21.57 -9.95
N ASN A 761 16.56 20.41 -10.12
CA ASN A 761 16.84 19.52 -11.26
C ASN A 761 16.15 20.01 -12.54
N THR A 762 14.86 20.35 -12.45
CA THR A 762 14.04 20.89 -13.53
C THR A 762 12.86 21.67 -12.91
N VAL A 763 12.21 22.55 -13.69
CA VAL A 763 10.94 23.21 -13.33
C VAL A 763 9.94 23.04 -14.47
N LEU A 764 8.65 23.16 -14.18
CA LEU A 764 7.62 23.20 -15.22
C LEU A 764 7.76 24.48 -16.05
N MET A 765 7.60 24.39 -17.37
CA MET A 765 7.63 25.54 -18.27
C MET A 765 6.57 26.57 -17.87
N ASP A 766 5.38 26.08 -17.57
CA ASP A 766 4.21 26.91 -17.27
C ASP A 766 4.38 27.62 -15.93
N ALA A 767 5.07 27.01 -14.96
CA ALA A 767 5.39 27.65 -13.69
C ALA A 767 6.43 28.78 -13.89
N TRP A 768 7.43 28.55 -14.75
CA TRP A 768 8.43 29.55 -15.14
C TRP A 768 7.80 30.74 -15.90
N THR A 769 6.79 30.50 -16.74
CA THR A 769 6.03 31.55 -17.45
C THR A 769 4.81 32.07 -16.67
N ARG A 770 4.67 31.70 -15.38
CA ARG A 770 3.54 32.06 -14.49
C ARG A 770 2.14 31.65 -14.96
N GLY A 771 2.05 30.68 -15.88
CA GLY A 771 0.82 30.21 -16.51
C GLY A 771 0.09 29.05 -15.80
N ILE A 772 0.51 28.59 -14.61
CA ILE A 772 -0.26 27.57 -13.86
C ILE A 772 -1.39 28.26 -13.08
N PRO A 773 -2.67 27.95 -13.39
CA PRO A 773 -3.82 28.54 -12.71
C PRO A 773 -3.80 28.29 -11.21
N LEU A 774 -4.22 29.31 -10.43
CA LEU A 774 -4.31 29.30 -8.98
C LEU A 774 -2.99 29.00 -8.22
N VAL A 775 -1.86 28.83 -8.89
CA VAL A 775 -0.56 28.49 -8.28
C VAL A 775 0.52 29.54 -8.56
N SER A 776 0.72 29.92 -9.83
CA SER A 776 1.85 30.79 -10.22
C SER A 776 1.47 32.26 -10.44
N ASP A 777 0.17 32.57 -10.40
CA ASP A 777 -0.43 33.90 -10.53
C ASP A 777 -0.28 34.74 -9.24
N ARG A 778 -0.40 34.11 -8.06
CA ARG A 778 -0.22 34.74 -6.74
C ARG A 778 0.51 33.77 -5.79
N PRO A 779 1.21 34.25 -4.74
CA PRO A 779 1.97 33.41 -3.81
C PRO A 779 1.15 32.24 -3.26
N THR A 780 1.46 31.02 -3.71
CA THR A 780 0.73 29.80 -3.34
C THR A 780 1.71 28.79 -2.77
N ILE A 781 1.36 28.18 -1.64
CA ILE A 781 2.15 27.12 -1.00
C ILE A 781 1.45 25.77 -1.17
N ILE A 782 2.20 24.76 -1.60
CA ILE A 782 1.72 23.39 -1.76
C ILE A 782 2.34 22.51 -0.68
N PHE A 783 1.49 21.96 0.17
CA PHE A 783 1.82 21.01 1.23
C PHE A 783 1.62 19.56 0.79
N GLY A 784 2.36 18.67 1.43
CA GLY A 784 2.14 17.22 1.38
C GLY A 784 2.23 16.62 2.77
N ALA A 785 1.38 15.66 3.10
CA ALA A 785 1.35 15.02 4.42
C ALA A 785 1.12 13.50 4.34
N ASP A 786 1.75 12.75 5.23
CA ASP A 786 1.67 11.28 5.36
C ASP A 786 1.78 10.86 6.83
N VAL A 787 1.18 9.72 7.17
CA VAL A 787 1.38 9.04 8.46
C VAL A 787 1.80 7.59 8.23
N THR A 788 3.03 7.27 8.62
CA THR A 788 3.57 5.91 8.56
C THR A 788 3.41 5.23 9.93
N HIS A 789 2.51 4.23 10.02
CA HIS A 789 2.36 3.36 11.19
C HIS A 789 3.49 2.30 11.32
N PRO A 790 3.67 1.68 12.51
CA PRO A 790 4.52 0.50 12.72
C PRO A 790 4.05 -0.73 11.94
N HIS A 791 4.91 -1.76 11.85
CA HIS A 791 4.52 -3.03 11.25
C HIS A 791 3.44 -3.75 12.09
N PRO A 792 2.63 -4.65 11.49
CA PRO A 792 1.71 -5.49 12.24
C PRO A 792 2.46 -6.41 13.21
N GLY A 793 2.12 -6.35 14.50
CA GLY A 793 2.82 -7.07 15.59
C GLY A 793 3.97 -6.31 16.25
N GLU A 794 4.21 -5.05 15.87
CA GLU A 794 4.92 -4.07 16.70
C GLU A 794 3.86 -3.24 17.44
N ASP A 795 3.61 -3.54 18.72
CA ASP A 795 2.46 -2.98 19.45
C ASP A 795 2.81 -1.78 20.35
N SER A 796 4.11 -1.52 20.62
CA SER A 796 4.60 -0.35 21.40
C SER A 796 4.91 0.87 20.53
N SER A 797 5.39 0.65 19.30
CA SER A 797 6.03 1.71 18.51
C SER A 797 5.07 2.85 18.15
N PRO A 798 5.47 4.14 18.25
CA PRO A 798 4.64 5.27 17.85
C PRO A 798 4.35 5.28 16.34
N SER A 799 3.31 6.00 15.91
CA SER A 799 3.16 6.42 14.50
C SER A 799 4.09 7.60 14.22
N ILE A 800 4.53 7.76 12.97
CA ILE A 800 5.31 8.94 12.56
C ILE A 800 4.52 9.69 11.50
N ALA A 801 4.21 10.95 11.79
CA ALA A 801 3.66 11.90 10.85
C ALA A 801 4.79 12.70 10.18
N ALA A 802 4.59 13.07 8.92
CA ALA A 802 5.45 14.00 8.22
C ALA A 802 4.63 15.01 7.42
N VAL A 803 5.12 16.24 7.37
CA VAL A 803 4.56 17.31 6.55
C VAL A 803 5.69 17.99 5.79
N VAL A 804 5.52 18.13 4.48
CA VAL A 804 6.39 18.92 3.60
C VAL A 804 5.64 20.12 3.07
N ALA A 805 6.36 21.18 2.70
CA ALA A 805 5.80 22.30 1.95
C ALA A 805 6.79 22.85 0.93
N SER A 806 6.28 23.28 -0.22
CA SER A 806 7.05 23.99 -1.25
C SER A 806 7.76 25.22 -0.68
N GLN A 807 8.96 25.53 -1.15
CA GLN A 807 9.80 26.64 -0.65
C GLN A 807 10.27 27.61 -1.76
N ASP A 808 9.93 27.34 -3.01
CA ASP A 808 10.12 28.24 -4.15
C ASP A 808 8.78 28.52 -4.85
N TRP A 809 8.54 29.79 -5.18
CA TRP A 809 7.38 30.27 -5.93
C TRP A 809 7.90 31.27 -6.98
N PRO A 810 7.46 31.20 -8.25
CA PRO A 810 6.32 30.43 -8.76
C PRO A 810 6.57 28.95 -9.10
N GLU A 811 7.79 28.41 -8.98
CA GLU A 811 8.12 27.11 -9.60
C GLU A 811 7.77 25.83 -8.82
N VAL A 812 7.63 25.89 -7.49
CA VAL A 812 7.09 24.82 -6.63
C VAL A 812 7.83 23.46 -6.73
N THR A 813 9.17 23.49 -6.67
CA THR A 813 10.05 22.30 -6.84
C THR A 813 10.95 21.96 -5.65
N LYS A 814 11.31 22.94 -4.82
CA LYS A 814 12.02 22.75 -3.55
C LYS A 814 11.01 22.53 -2.44
N TYR A 815 11.27 21.58 -1.54
CA TYR A 815 10.39 21.30 -0.40
C TYR A 815 11.18 21.19 0.90
N ALA A 816 10.77 21.91 1.93
CA ALA A 816 11.20 21.65 3.31
C ALA A 816 10.31 20.55 3.90
N GLY A 817 10.82 19.81 4.89
CA GLY A 817 10.10 18.70 5.51
C GLY A 817 10.29 18.64 7.02
N LEU A 818 9.19 18.53 7.75
CA LEU A 818 9.13 18.33 9.20
C LEU A 818 8.49 16.98 9.51
N VAL A 819 8.85 16.43 10.67
CA VAL A 819 8.46 15.09 11.12
C VAL A 819 8.15 15.13 12.61
N SER A 820 7.19 14.33 13.07
CA SER A 820 6.89 14.17 14.49
C SER A 820 6.42 12.74 14.81
N ALA A 821 6.64 12.31 16.05
CA ALA A 821 6.13 11.05 16.57
C ALA A 821 4.80 11.28 17.30
N GLN A 822 3.83 10.41 17.05
CA GLN A 822 2.51 10.45 17.68
C GLN A 822 2.07 9.05 18.11
N ALA A 823 0.95 8.93 18.81
CA ALA A 823 0.53 7.69 19.47
C ALA A 823 0.43 6.48 18.51
N HIS A 824 0.51 5.27 19.09
CA HIS A 824 0.43 4.02 18.35
C HIS A 824 -0.84 3.97 17.48
N ARG A 825 -0.69 3.78 16.17
CA ARG A 825 -1.76 3.77 15.15
C ARG A 825 -2.65 5.02 15.06
N GLN A 826 -2.28 6.13 15.73
CA GLN A 826 -2.94 7.43 15.53
C GLN A 826 -2.75 7.91 14.09
N GLU A 827 -3.86 8.10 13.37
CA GLU A 827 -3.87 8.60 11.98
C GLU A 827 -3.97 10.13 11.90
N LEU A 828 -4.76 10.78 12.77
CA LEU A 828 -4.88 12.25 12.78
C LEU A 828 -3.54 12.90 13.14
N ILE A 829 -3.00 13.78 12.29
CA ILE A 829 -1.70 14.41 12.56
C ILE A 829 -1.85 15.41 13.72
N GLN A 830 -1.30 15.06 14.88
CA GLN A 830 -1.42 15.86 16.10
C GLN A 830 -0.59 17.15 16.02
N ASP A 831 0.62 17.05 15.47
CA ASP A 831 1.63 18.11 15.52
C ASP A 831 1.53 19.16 14.39
N LEU A 832 0.40 19.24 13.67
CA LEU A 832 0.15 20.25 12.62
C LEU A 832 0.18 21.67 13.18
N PHE A 833 -0.51 21.88 14.31
CA PHE A 833 -0.52 23.08 15.10
C PHE A 833 -0.60 22.69 16.57
N LYS A 834 0.18 23.35 17.42
CA LYS A 834 0.16 23.13 18.88
C LYS A 834 0.42 24.41 19.65
N VAL A 835 -0.08 24.43 20.88
CA VAL A 835 0.12 25.50 21.85
C VAL A 835 0.64 24.85 23.13
N TRP A 836 1.67 25.44 23.74
CA TRP A 836 2.18 25.03 25.05
C TRP A 836 2.54 26.24 25.90
N GLN A 837 2.60 26.06 27.22
CA GLN A 837 3.18 27.05 28.11
C GLN A 837 4.70 26.82 28.18
N ASP A 838 5.46 27.83 27.80
CA ASP A 838 6.91 27.92 27.96
C ASP A 838 7.20 28.71 29.25
N PRO A 839 8.01 28.19 30.20
CA PRO A 839 8.26 28.86 31.48
C PRO A 839 8.90 30.26 31.39
N GLN A 840 9.48 30.64 30.25
CA GLN A 840 10.10 31.95 30.03
C GLN A 840 9.34 32.82 29.03
N ARG A 841 8.57 32.20 28.12
CA ARG A 841 7.88 32.90 27.01
C ARG A 841 6.36 32.91 27.12
N GLY A 842 5.79 32.27 28.15
CA GLY A 842 4.35 32.14 28.31
C GLY A 842 3.74 31.25 27.23
N THR A 843 2.59 31.64 26.67
CA THR A 843 1.86 30.81 25.72
C THR A 843 2.51 30.85 24.33
N VAL A 844 3.24 29.78 23.97
CA VAL A 844 3.93 29.66 22.68
C VAL A 844 3.11 28.84 21.69
N THR A 845 2.98 29.35 20.47
CA THR A 845 2.35 28.67 19.33
C THR A 845 3.41 28.06 18.40
N GLY A 846 3.12 26.87 17.86
CA GLY A 846 4.03 26.11 17.01
C GLY A 846 3.30 25.03 16.21
N GLY A 847 4.06 24.05 15.71
CA GLY A 847 3.54 22.95 14.88
C GLY A 847 3.93 23.08 13.41
N MET A 848 3.83 21.96 12.69
CA MET A 848 4.46 21.79 11.38
C MET A 848 3.97 22.79 10.32
N ILE A 849 2.68 23.16 10.33
CA ILE A 849 2.14 24.14 9.37
C ILE A 849 2.75 25.53 9.61
N ARG A 850 2.77 25.98 10.87
CA ARG A 850 3.27 27.30 11.26
C ARG A 850 4.74 27.50 10.87
N GLU A 851 5.58 26.52 11.18
CA GLU A 851 7.01 26.60 10.88
C GLU A 851 7.31 26.52 9.38
N LEU A 852 6.52 25.76 8.61
CA LEU A 852 6.65 25.71 7.14
C LEU A 852 6.16 26.99 6.45
N LEU A 853 5.15 27.69 7.00
CA LEU A 853 4.73 29.02 6.53
C LEU A 853 5.81 30.09 6.80
N ILE A 854 6.44 30.07 7.98
CA ILE A 854 7.59 30.93 8.31
C ILE A 854 8.76 30.64 7.37
N SER A 855 9.04 29.36 7.10
CA SER A 855 10.10 28.93 6.17
C SER A 855 9.82 29.43 4.75
N PHE A 856 8.58 29.34 4.26
CA PHE A 856 8.18 29.88 2.95
C PHE A 856 8.42 31.39 2.87
N LYS A 857 7.99 32.17 3.87
CA LYS A 857 8.20 33.64 3.90
C LYS A 857 9.69 34.00 3.92
N ARG A 858 10.52 33.22 4.61
CA ARG A 858 11.98 33.37 4.62
C ARG A 858 12.64 32.98 3.29
N ALA A 859 12.10 32.00 2.58
CA ALA A 859 12.70 31.46 1.35
C ALA A 859 12.28 32.22 0.08
N THR A 860 11.06 32.74 0.03
CA THR A 860 10.49 33.43 -1.15
C THR A 860 10.41 34.95 -1.00
N GLY A 861 10.49 35.47 0.23
CA GLY A 861 10.14 36.86 0.56
C GLY A 861 8.63 37.11 0.65
N GLU A 862 7.78 36.16 0.27
CA GLU A 862 6.33 36.33 0.13
C GLU A 862 5.50 35.62 1.21
N LYS A 863 4.31 36.15 1.52
CA LYS A 863 3.34 35.44 2.37
C LYS A 863 2.39 34.66 1.46
N PRO A 864 2.13 33.36 1.68
CA PRO A 864 1.13 32.64 0.90
C PRO A 864 -0.24 33.31 0.98
N VAL A 865 -0.91 33.44 -0.15
CA VAL A 865 -2.31 33.89 -0.26
C VAL A 865 -3.24 32.76 -0.67
N ARG A 866 -2.72 31.56 -0.94
CA ARG A 866 -3.46 30.30 -1.10
C ARG A 866 -2.68 29.12 -0.52
N ILE A 867 -3.40 28.12 -0.03
CA ILE A 867 -2.86 26.84 0.46
C ILE A 867 -3.47 25.69 -0.33
N ILE A 868 -2.64 24.78 -0.82
CA ILE A 868 -3.06 23.50 -1.39
C ILE A 868 -2.44 22.39 -0.53
N PHE A 869 -3.23 21.44 -0.06
CA PHE A 869 -2.80 20.41 0.91
C PHE A 869 -3.12 19.01 0.41
N TYR A 870 -2.09 18.22 0.09
CA TYR A 870 -2.23 16.82 -0.36
C TYR A 870 -1.93 15.84 0.78
N ARG A 871 -2.90 14.98 1.14
CA ARG A 871 -2.83 14.06 2.28
C ARG A 871 -2.87 12.60 1.84
N ASP A 872 -1.77 11.86 1.93
CA ASP A 872 -1.74 10.40 1.68
C ASP A 872 -2.30 9.63 2.90
N GLY A 873 -2.52 8.32 2.74
CA GLY A 873 -2.75 7.35 3.82
C GLY A 873 -4.21 7.18 4.29
N VAL A 874 -5.01 8.24 4.23
CA VAL A 874 -6.34 8.32 4.88
C VAL A 874 -7.40 7.43 4.22
N SER A 875 -8.19 6.71 5.01
CA SER A 875 -9.33 5.92 4.53
C SER A 875 -10.64 6.71 4.50
N GLU A 876 -11.58 6.29 3.65
CA GLU A 876 -12.85 7.00 3.37
C GLU A 876 -13.68 7.24 4.64
N GLY A 877 -13.75 6.25 5.53
CA GLY A 877 -14.44 6.37 6.84
C GLY A 877 -13.79 7.33 7.84
N GLN A 878 -12.61 7.90 7.52
CA GLN A 878 -11.90 8.88 8.35
C GLN A 878 -11.93 10.30 7.75
N PHE A 879 -12.45 10.50 6.53
CA PHE A 879 -12.40 11.79 5.82
C PHE A 879 -12.91 12.96 6.64
N TYR A 880 -14.08 12.82 7.30
CA TYR A 880 -14.65 13.88 8.14
C TYR A 880 -13.79 14.21 9.37
N GLN A 881 -13.20 13.20 10.02
CA GLN A 881 -12.34 13.40 11.20
C GLN A 881 -11.02 14.07 10.82
N VAL A 882 -10.41 13.62 9.71
CA VAL A 882 -9.19 14.23 9.15
C VAL A 882 -9.46 15.66 8.73
N LEU A 883 -10.53 15.93 7.97
CA LEU A 883 -10.84 17.28 7.53
C LEU A 883 -11.05 18.21 8.72
N LEU A 884 -11.91 17.84 9.67
CA LEU A 884 -12.26 18.70 10.81
C LEU A 884 -11.04 19.01 11.69
N HIS A 885 -10.17 18.03 11.94
CA HIS A 885 -8.97 18.20 12.77
C HIS A 885 -7.83 18.91 12.01
N GLU A 886 -7.52 18.48 10.79
CA GLU A 886 -6.34 18.95 10.05
C GLU A 886 -6.57 20.33 9.40
N LEU A 887 -7.80 20.66 8.96
CA LEU A 887 -8.13 22.00 8.46
C LEU A 887 -8.16 23.04 9.60
N ASP A 888 -8.74 22.71 10.75
CA ASP A 888 -8.72 23.56 11.95
C ASP A 888 -7.28 23.86 12.41
N ALA A 889 -6.40 22.86 12.41
CA ALA A 889 -4.99 23.06 12.69
C ALA A 889 -4.31 24.00 11.67
N ILE A 890 -4.63 23.89 10.37
CA ILE A 890 -4.14 24.82 9.33
C ILE A 890 -4.65 26.25 9.60
N ARG A 891 -5.93 26.42 9.95
CA ARG A 891 -6.54 27.73 10.28
C ARG A 891 -5.87 28.38 11.49
N LYS A 892 -5.72 27.62 12.58
CA LYS A 892 -5.05 28.07 13.82
C LYS A 892 -3.59 28.43 13.57
N ALA A 893 -2.87 27.64 12.77
CA ALA A 893 -1.50 27.96 12.38
C ALA A 893 -1.40 29.30 11.63
N CYS A 894 -2.30 29.59 10.70
CA CYS A 894 -2.32 30.87 9.99
C CYS A 894 -2.65 32.03 10.94
N ALA A 895 -3.73 31.92 11.72
CA ALA A 895 -4.13 32.96 12.69
C ALA A 895 -3.07 33.22 13.78
N SER A 896 -2.23 32.23 14.10
CA SER A 896 -1.12 32.37 15.06
C SER A 896 0.11 33.13 14.55
N LEU A 897 0.13 33.47 13.26
CA LEU A 897 1.21 34.26 12.63
C LEU A 897 0.84 35.73 12.47
N GLU A 898 -0.43 36.01 12.17
CA GLU A 898 -0.94 37.36 11.90
C GLU A 898 -2.46 37.37 12.10
N GLN A 899 -2.98 38.38 12.78
CA GLN A 899 -4.42 38.51 13.03
C GLN A 899 -5.19 38.60 11.70
N ASN A 900 -6.30 37.86 11.60
CA ASN A 900 -7.13 37.74 10.39
C ASN A 900 -6.45 37.09 9.16
N TYR A 901 -5.22 36.57 9.27
CA TYR A 901 -4.60 35.84 8.15
C TYR A 901 -5.26 34.46 7.94
N GLN A 902 -6.17 34.41 6.98
CA GLN A 902 -6.94 33.23 6.58
C GLN A 902 -6.86 33.03 5.06
N PRO A 903 -5.77 32.44 4.53
CA PRO A 903 -5.65 32.16 3.10
C PRO A 903 -6.64 31.04 2.70
N PRO A 904 -7.26 31.10 1.52
CA PRO A 904 -8.13 30.02 1.02
C PRO A 904 -7.39 28.68 0.87
N VAL A 905 -8.03 27.61 1.31
CA VAL A 905 -7.48 26.24 1.37
C VAL A 905 -8.18 25.31 0.38
N THR A 906 -7.39 24.50 -0.34
CA THR A 906 -7.85 23.29 -1.04
C THR A 906 -7.23 22.07 -0.36
N PHE A 907 -8.07 21.16 0.15
CA PHE A 907 -7.65 19.95 0.86
C PHE A 907 -7.99 18.70 0.02
N VAL A 908 -6.97 17.95 -0.38
CA VAL A 908 -7.09 16.80 -1.29
C VAL A 908 -6.49 15.56 -0.63
N VAL A 909 -7.30 14.55 -0.36
CA VAL A 909 -6.81 13.23 0.03
C VAL A 909 -6.30 12.49 -1.21
N VAL A 910 -5.17 11.81 -1.06
CA VAL A 910 -4.52 10.98 -2.07
C VAL A 910 -4.57 9.53 -1.58
N GLN A 911 -5.05 8.62 -2.41
CA GLN A 911 -5.13 7.20 -2.09
C GLN A 911 -4.48 6.37 -3.21
N LYS A 912 -3.31 5.81 -2.93
CA LYS A 912 -2.64 4.83 -3.82
C LYS A 912 -3.00 3.37 -3.49
N ARG A 913 -3.58 3.12 -2.31
CA ARG A 913 -3.78 1.78 -1.72
C ARG A 913 -5.23 1.27 -1.88
N HIS A 914 -5.80 1.34 -3.09
CA HIS A 914 -7.15 0.83 -3.40
C HIS A 914 -7.15 -0.33 -4.42
N HIS A 915 -8.35 -0.86 -4.72
CA HIS A 915 -8.56 -2.02 -5.59
C HIS A 915 -9.01 -1.69 -7.02
N THR A 916 -9.44 -0.46 -7.31
CA THR A 916 -9.68 0.03 -8.69
C THR A 916 -8.45 -0.15 -9.59
N ARG A 917 -8.66 -0.77 -10.75
CA ARG A 917 -7.71 -0.94 -11.86
C ARG A 917 -8.37 -0.43 -13.14
N LEU A 918 -7.55 0.10 -14.04
CA LEU A 918 -7.95 0.56 -15.36
C LEU A 918 -7.11 -0.17 -16.41
N PHE A 919 -7.78 -0.62 -17.47
CA PHE A 919 -7.20 -1.34 -18.60
C PHE A 919 -7.56 -0.58 -19.89
N ALA A 920 -6.71 -0.64 -20.91
CA ALA A 920 -7.06 -0.08 -22.22
C ALA A 920 -8.25 -0.85 -22.81
N ASN A 921 -9.12 -0.16 -23.57
CA ASN A 921 -10.31 -0.79 -24.15
C ASN A 921 -9.94 -1.97 -25.06
N ASP A 922 -8.92 -1.77 -25.91
CA ASP A 922 -8.20 -2.80 -26.64
C ASP A 922 -6.74 -2.87 -26.12
N HIS A 923 -6.15 -4.06 -26.07
CA HIS A 923 -4.73 -4.28 -25.72
C HIS A 923 -3.83 -4.38 -26.96
N HIS A 924 -4.40 -4.49 -28.16
CA HIS A 924 -3.68 -4.56 -29.43
C HIS A 924 -3.36 -3.18 -30.01
N ASP A 925 -4.15 -2.15 -29.69
CA ASP A 925 -3.84 -0.76 -30.04
C ASP A 925 -2.61 -0.23 -29.27
N HIS A 926 -1.46 -0.26 -29.94
CA HIS A 926 -0.20 0.30 -29.45
C HIS A 926 -0.17 1.84 -29.30
N GLN A 927 -1.24 2.56 -29.66
CA GLN A 927 -1.35 4.01 -29.42
C GLN A 927 -1.97 4.33 -28.05
N SER A 928 -2.89 3.50 -27.53
CA SER A 928 -3.53 3.70 -26.21
C SER A 928 -2.88 2.93 -25.04
N VAL A 929 -1.86 2.10 -25.29
CA VAL A 929 -1.07 1.42 -24.25
C VAL A 929 0.40 1.84 -24.19
N ASP A 930 1.02 1.73 -23.02
CA ASP A 930 2.47 1.76 -22.86
C ASP A 930 3.13 0.39 -23.15
N ARG A 931 4.46 0.35 -23.08
CA ARG A 931 5.29 -0.84 -23.37
C ARG A 931 5.02 -2.07 -22.50
N SER A 932 4.24 -1.93 -21.43
CA SER A 932 3.82 -3.03 -20.54
C SER A 932 2.38 -3.50 -20.78
N GLY A 933 1.63 -2.83 -21.66
CA GLY A 933 0.19 -3.02 -21.87
C GLY A 933 -0.68 -2.24 -20.89
N ASN A 934 -0.12 -1.28 -20.16
CA ASN A 934 -0.89 -0.41 -19.25
C ASN A 934 -1.45 0.81 -19.99
N ILE A 935 -2.53 1.38 -19.47
CA ILE A 935 -3.05 2.69 -19.90
C ILE A 935 -1.97 3.78 -19.85
N LEU A 936 -2.08 4.78 -20.72
CA LEU A 936 -1.06 5.82 -20.86
C LEU A 936 -0.86 6.68 -19.59
N PRO A 937 0.37 7.19 -19.37
CA PRO A 937 0.62 8.19 -18.34
C PRO A 937 -0.16 9.48 -18.64
N GLY A 938 -0.90 9.96 -17.66
CA GLY A 938 -1.82 11.09 -17.80
C GLY A 938 -3.29 10.68 -17.96
N THR A 939 -3.61 9.39 -18.10
CA THR A 939 -5.00 8.92 -18.12
C THR A 939 -5.73 9.30 -16.83
N VAL A 940 -6.75 10.14 -16.94
CA VAL A 940 -7.65 10.56 -15.87
C VAL A 940 -9.07 10.03 -16.12
N VAL A 941 -9.74 9.64 -15.03
CA VAL A 941 -11.14 9.23 -14.98
C VAL A 941 -11.83 9.99 -13.85
N ASP A 942 -12.79 10.82 -14.22
CA ASP A 942 -13.69 11.57 -13.34
C ASP A 942 -15.16 11.31 -13.67
N SER A 943 -15.44 10.11 -14.20
CA SER A 943 -16.76 9.68 -14.66
C SER A 943 -17.09 8.23 -14.30
N LYS A 944 -18.39 7.91 -14.20
CA LYS A 944 -19.00 6.57 -14.00
C LYS A 944 -18.60 5.87 -12.70
N ILE A 945 -17.34 5.50 -12.51
CA ILE A 945 -16.82 4.76 -11.34
C ILE A 945 -16.46 5.67 -10.16
N CYS A 946 -16.46 6.98 -10.39
CA CYS A 946 -16.26 8.03 -9.38
C CYS A 946 -17.51 8.24 -8.50
N HIS A 947 -17.35 8.99 -7.41
CA HIS A 947 -18.40 9.25 -6.44
C HIS A 947 -19.59 10.02 -7.07
N PRO A 948 -20.86 9.72 -6.70
CA PRO A 948 -22.05 10.34 -7.30
C PRO A 948 -21.99 11.88 -7.38
N THR A 949 -21.64 12.54 -6.27
CA THR A 949 -21.79 14.00 -6.07
C THR A 949 -20.47 14.73 -5.79
N GLU A 950 -19.70 14.22 -4.83
CA GLU A 950 -18.42 14.77 -4.35
C GLU A 950 -17.34 14.85 -5.45
N PHE A 951 -16.31 15.67 -5.21
CA PHE A 951 -15.24 15.94 -6.17
C PHE A 951 -14.06 14.96 -6.04
N ASP A 952 -14.18 13.79 -6.69
CA ASP A 952 -13.10 12.78 -6.81
C ASP A 952 -12.66 12.51 -8.27
N PHE A 953 -11.44 12.01 -8.45
CA PHE A 953 -10.95 11.49 -9.73
C PHE A 953 -9.82 10.46 -9.56
N TYR A 954 -9.73 9.51 -10.49
CA TYR A 954 -8.59 8.60 -10.63
C TYR A 954 -7.61 9.14 -11.67
N LEU A 955 -6.31 9.18 -11.36
CA LEU A 955 -5.25 9.62 -12.27
C LEU A 955 -4.10 8.60 -12.33
N CYS A 956 -3.83 8.06 -13.51
CA CYS A 956 -2.65 7.25 -13.80
C CYS A 956 -1.54 8.11 -14.39
N SER A 957 -0.92 8.96 -13.57
CA SER A 957 0.15 9.89 -13.98
C SER A 957 1.46 9.25 -14.47
N HIS A 958 1.61 7.92 -14.41
CA HIS A 958 2.90 7.23 -14.55
C HIS A 958 2.84 6.01 -15.50
N ALA A 959 3.98 5.67 -16.10
CA ALA A 959 4.11 4.50 -16.96
C ALA A 959 4.33 3.21 -16.15
N GLY A 960 3.63 2.15 -16.54
CA GLY A 960 3.84 0.79 -16.09
C GLY A 960 5.24 0.31 -16.47
N ILE A 961 6.02 -0.08 -15.45
CA ILE A 961 7.33 -0.74 -15.64
C ILE A 961 7.16 -2.25 -15.56
N GLN A 962 6.28 -2.71 -14.68
CA GLN A 962 6.02 -4.12 -14.37
C GLN A 962 4.63 -4.24 -13.73
N GLY A 963 3.91 -5.33 -14.03
CA GLY A 963 2.59 -5.59 -13.48
C GLY A 963 1.49 -4.71 -14.07
N THR A 964 0.37 -4.60 -13.34
CA THR A 964 -0.72 -3.67 -13.67
C THR A 964 -0.58 -2.39 -12.84
N SER A 965 -0.62 -1.25 -13.52
CA SER A 965 -0.58 0.08 -12.90
C SER A 965 -1.74 0.28 -11.94
N ARG A 966 -1.50 1.08 -10.90
CA ARG A 966 -2.55 1.58 -10.01
C ARG A 966 -2.67 3.07 -10.26
N PRO A 967 -3.77 3.59 -10.85
CA PRO A 967 -4.04 5.02 -10.76
C PRO A 967 -4.09 5.41 -9.28
N ALA A 968 -3.75 6.65 -8.96
CA ALA A 968 -4.03 7.20 -7.65
C ALA A 968 -5.42 7.85 -7.66
N HIS A 969 -6.20 7.58 -6.62
CA HIS A 969 -7.48 8.23 -6.37
C HIS A 969 -7.22 9.54 -5.61
N TYR A 970 -7.77 10.64 -6.11
CA TYR A 970 -7.70 11.96 -5.50
C TYR A 970 -9.13 12.37 -5.14
N HIS A 971 -9.34 12.79 -3.89
CA HIS A 971 -10.66 13.20 -3.40
C HIS A 971 -10.54 14.54 -2.68
N VAL A 972 -11.26 15.55 -3.16
CA VAL A 972 -11.22 16.91 -2.61
C VAL A 972 -12.22 17.01 -1.48
N LEU A 973 -11.73 17.14 -0.24
CA LEU A 973 -12.57 17.27 0.96
C LEU A 973 -12.97 18.71 1.25
N TRP A 974 -12.23 19.68 0.72
CA TRP A 974 -12.48 21.11 0.89
C TRP A 974 -11.86 21.90 -0.25
N ASP A 975 -12.56 22.92 -0.77
CA ASP A 975 -11.96 23.85 -1.73
C ASP A 975 -12.58 25.26 -1.68
N GLU A 976 -11.81 26.21 -1.17
CA GLU A 976 -12.14 27.64 -1.21
C GLU A 976 -11.48 28.37 -2.39
N ASN A 977 -10.49 27.75 -3.05
CA ASN A 977 -9.81 28.32 -4.21
C ASN A 977 -10.63 28.15 -5.50
N LYS A 978 -11.64 27.26 -5.48
CA LYS A 978 -12.61 27.01 -6.56
C LYS A 978 -11.94 26.54 -7.85
N PHE A 979 -11.11 25.51 -7.73
CA PHE A 979 -10.53 24.82 -8.86
C PHE A 979 -11.61 24.25 -9.79
N SER A 980 -11.42 24.39 -11.10
CA SER A 980 -12.14 23.53 -12.04
C SER A 980 -11.60 22.10 -11.99
N ALA A 981 -12.36 21.15 -12.55
CA ALA A 981 -11.90 19.78 -12.71
C ALA A 981 -10.60 19.72 -13.53
N ASP A 982 -10.51 20.45 -14.65
CA ASP A 982 -9.32 20.45 -15.51
C ASP A 982 -8.10 21.10 -14.83
N ASP A 983 -8.28 22.21 -14.10
CA ASP A 983 -7.17 22.88 -13.40
C ASP A 983 -6.51 21.95 -12.37
N LEU A 984 -7.31 21.33 -11.50
CA LEU A 984 -6.77 20.48 -10.44
C LEU A 984 -6.21 19.16 -10.98
N GLN A 985 -6.87 18.54 -11.96
CA GLN A 985 -6.37 17.32 -12.61
C GLN A 985 -5.05 17.59 -13.35
N THR A 986 -4.97 18.70 -14.09
CA THR A 986 -3.76 19.10 -14.84
C THR A 986 -2.62 19.50 -13.88
N LEU A 987 -2.90 20.26 -12.81
CA LEU A 987 -1.93 20.57 -11.77
C LEU A 987 -1.37 19.29 -11.13
N THR A 988 -2.25 18.37 -10.72
CA THR A 988 -1.88 17.09 -10.09
C THR A 988 -1.01 16.25 -11.02
N ASN A 989 -1.38 16.14 -12.30
CA ASN A 989 -0.60 15.44 -13.32
C ASN A 989 0.76 16.09 -13.55
N ASN A 990 0.80 17.40 -13.77
CA ASN A 990 2.02 18.12 -14.13
C ASN A 990 3.03 18.12 -12.97
N LEU A 991 2.57 18.27 -11.73
CA LEU A 991 3.40 18.09 -10.54
C LEU A 991 4.05 16.70 -10.49
N CYS A 992 3.43 15.62 -10.96
CA CYS A 992 4.06 14.29 -10.98
C CYS A 992 5.37 14.22 -11.80
N TYR A 993 5.64 15.20 -12.67
CA TYR A 993 6.88 15.31 -13.43
C TYR A 993 8.01 16.09 -12.71
N THR A 994 7.75 16.75 -11.57
CA THR A 994 8.77 17.51 -10.80
C THR A 994 9.46 16.68 -9.70
N TYR A 995 9.19 15.38 -9.60
CA TYR A 995 9.78 14.51 -8.58
C TYR A 995 11.30 14.37 -8.74
N ALA A 996 12.05 14.96 -7.81
CA ALA A 996 13.48 15.22 -7.95
C ALA A 996 14.37 13.98 -8.17
N ARG A 997 13.93 12.79 -7.79
CA ARG A 997 14.78 11.59 -7.69
C ARG A 997 14.95 10.80 -9.00
N CYS A 998 14.21 11.10 -10.06
CA CYS A 998 14.35 10.44 -11.37
C CYS A 998 13.75 11.27 -12.51
N THR A 999 14.16 10.99 -13.76
CA THR A 999 13.57 11.58 -14.97
C THR A 999 12.33 10.79 -15.45
N ARG A 1000 11.37 10.61 -14.55
CA ARG A 1000 10.10 9.91 -14.81
C ARG A 1000 8.96 10.58 -14.05
N SER A 1001 7.77 10.56 -14.62
CA SER A 1001 6.55 10.88 -13.87
C SER A 1001 6.27 9.81 -12.81
N VAL A 1002 5.90 10.23 -11.61
CA VAL A 1002 5.58 9.34 -10.48
C VAL A 1002 4.07 9.13 -10.32
N SER A 1003 3.70 8.03 -9.65
CA SER A 1003 2.31 7.57 -9.49
C SER A 1003 1.42 8.40 -8.57
N ILE A 1004 2.01 9.30 -7.78
CA ILE A 1004 1.34 10.20 -6.83
C ILE A 1004 2.04 11.55 -6.89
N VAL A 1005 1.29 12.62 -6.62
CA VAL A 1005 1.79 13.99 -6.58
C VAL A 1005 3.01 14.11 -5.63
N PRO A 1006 4.12 14.80 -6.01
CA PRO A 1006 5.36 14.73 -5.24
C PRO A 1006 5.29 15.22 -3.79
N PRO A 1007 4.47 16.21 -3.38
CA PRO A 1007 4.34 16.58 -1.97
C PRO A 1007 3.98 15.37 -1.08
N ALA A 1008 2.98 14.57 -1.47
CA ALA A 1008 2.60 13.34 -0.77
C ALA A 1008 3.76 12.32 -0.77
N TYR A 1009 4.43 12.13 -1.91
CA TYR A 1009 5.60 11.25 -2.02
C TYR A 1009 6.75 11.70 -1.09
N TYR A 1010 7.04 13.00 -1.02
CA TYR A 1010 8.08 13.56 -0.17
C TYR A 1010 7.73 13.45 1.32
N ALA A 1011 6.46 13.61 1.71
CA ALA A 1011 6.00 13.35 3.08
C ALA A 1011 6.24 11.89 3.48
N HIS A 1012 5.82 10.92 2.67
CA HIS A 1012 6.10 9.49 2.92
C HIS A 1012 7.61 9.20 2.98
N LEU A 1013 8.45 9.88 2.18
CA LEU A 1013 9.90 9.74 2.28
C LEU A 1013 10.48 10.33 3.57
N ALA A 1014 9.91 11.42 4.09
CA ALA A 1014 10.30 12.02 5.35
C ALA A 1014 9.85 11.17 6.56
N ALA A 1015 8.61 10.67 6.56
CA ALA A 1015 8.10 9.76 7.60
C ALA A 1015 8.92 8.45 7.64
N PHE A 1016 9.19 7.85 6.48
CA PHE A 1016 10.05 6.67 6.38
C PHE A 1016 11.51 6.95 6.79
N ARG A 1017 12.04 8.16 6.54
CA ARG A 1017 13.36 8.55 7.03
C ARG A 1017 13.38 8.65 8.56
N ALA A 1018 12.37 9.28 9.14
CA ALA A 1018 12.29 9.53 10.58
C ALA A 1018 12.17 8.25 11.42
N ARG A 1019 11.71 7.13 10.84
CA ARG A 1019 11.79 5.80 11.48
C ARG A 1019 13.22 5.40 11.89
N PHE A 1020 14.25 5.87 11.20
CA PHE A 1020 15.65 5.61 11.53
C PHE A 1020 16.22 6.52 12.63
N TYR A 1021 15.50 7.58 13.02
CA TYR A 1021 15.91 8.48 14.11
C TYR A 1021 15.46 7.99 15.48
N MET A 1022 14.56 7.00 15.53
CA MET A 1022 14.23 6.28 16.76
C MET A 1022 15.45 5.45 17.19
N GLU A 1023 15.77 5.49 18.48
CA GLU A 1023 16.65 4.50 19.09
C GLU A 1023 15.95 3.13 19.11
N PRO A 1024 16.66 2.01 18.88
CA PRO A 1024 16.10 0.69 19.12
C PRO A 1024 15.74 0.52 20.59
N GLU A 1025 14.50 0.14 20.90
CA GLU A 1025 14.12 -0.26 22.26
C GLU A 1025 14.93 -1.51 22.66
N THR A 1026 15.91 -1.33 23.55
CA THR A 1026 16.72 -2.42 24.12
C THR A 1026 15.79 -3.42 24.78
N SER A 1027 15.65 -4.60 24.17
CA SER A 1027 14.46 -5.44 24.33
C SER A 1027 14.39 -6.24 25.63
N ASP A 1028 15.15 -5.84 26.64
CA ASP A 1028 15.33 -6.50 27.94
C ASP A 1028 14.70 -5.71 29.11
N SER A 1029 14.36 -4.43 28.94
CA SER A 1029 13.72 -3.61 30.00
C SER A 1029 12.30 -4.04 30.40
N GLY A 1030 11.80 -5.15 29.85
CA GLY A 1030 10.56 -5.81 30.28
C GLY A 1030 10.76 -6.80 31.45
N SER A 1031 11.97 -6.92 32.02
CA SER A 1031 12.28 -7.82 33.15
C SER A 1031 13.07 -7.12 34.27
N LEU A 1032 12.94 -7.66 35.48
CA LEU A 1032 13.68 -7.27 36.70
C LEU A 1032 13.36 -5.89 37.30
N ALA A 1033 12.13 -5.77 37.81
CA ALA A 1033 11.79 -4.86 38.92
C ALA A 1033 11.23 -5.68 40.10
N SER A 1034 12.03 -6.62 40.62
CA SER A 1034 11.61 -7.56 41.67
C SER A 1034 12.79 -7.99 42.56
N GLY A 1035 12.81 -7.50 43.80
CA GLY A 1035 13.85 -7.77 44.80
C GLY A 1035 14.60 -6.50 45.22
N VAL A 1036 14.93 -6.27 46.50
CA VAL A 1036 14.60 -7.03 47.71
C VAL A 1036 14.40 -6.05 48.87
N ALA A 1037 13.35 -6.23 49.66
CA ALA A 1037 13.20 -5.61 50.97
C ALA A 1037 12.57 -6.64 51.93
N ALA A 1038 13.26 -6.95 53.03
CA ALA A 1038 12.78 -7.93 54.01
C ALA A 1038 12.04 -7.22 55.16
N GLY A 1039 10.83 -7.67 55.46
CA GLY A 1039 10.01 -7.18 56.57
C GLY A 1039 8.82 -8.10 56.80
N ARG A 1040 8.55 -8.49 58.06
CA ARG A 1040 7.47 -9.42 58.42
C ARG A 1040 6.17 -8.67 58.69
N GLY A 1041 5.04 -9.20 58.24
CA GLY A 1041 3.69 -8.72 58.57
C GLY A 1041 2.58 -9.64 58.03
N PRO A 1042 1.55 -10.02 58.83
CA PRO A 1042 0.39 -10.78 58.36
C PRO A 1042 -0.59 -9.92 57.52
N PRO A 1043 -1.54 -10.53 56.79
CA PRO A 1043 -2.33 -9.84 55.77
C PRO A 1043 -3.58 -9.10 56.30
N GLY A 1044 -3.83 -7.90 55.79
CA GLY A 1044 -5.10 -7.18 55.90
C GLY A 1044 -5.82 -7.10 54.55
N SER A 1045 -7.14 -7.26 54.53
CA SER A 1045 -7.98 -7.27 53.33
C SER A 1045 -8.48 -5.87 52.95
N GLY A 1046 -8.40 -5.53 51.66
CA GLY A 1046 -8.87 -4.25 51.10
C GLY A 1046 -9.15 -4.33 49.59
N PRO A 1047 -10.06 -3.51 49.04
CA PRO A 1047 -10.64 -3.73 47.72
C PRO A 1047 -9.74 -3.32 46.54
N ARG A 1048 -9.90 -4.03 45.41
CA ARG A 1048 -9.20 -3.74 44.15
C ARG A 1048 -9.79 -2.51 43.44
N SER A 1049 -9.10 -1.38 43.50
CA SER A 1049 -9.37 -0.25 42.61
C SER A 1049 -8.84 -0.53 41.20
N SER A 1050 -9.67 -0.30 40.17
CA SER A 1050 -9.31 -0.49 38.77
C SER A 1050 -8.50 0.70 38.25
N ARG A 1051 -7.19 0.51 38.04
CA ARG A 1051 -6.35 1.53 37.41
C ARG A 1051 -6.73 1.74 35.95
N PHE A 1052 -7.08 2.98 35.60
CA PHE A 1052 -7.24 3.42 34.22
C PHE A 1052 -5.93 3.26 33.44
N ALA A 1053 -6.03 3.00 32.13
CA ALA A 1053 -4.89 2.98 31.23
C ALA A 1053 -4.37 4.41 30.98
N GLY A 1054 -3.35 4.82 31.74
CA GLY A 1054 -2.69 6.10 31.55
C GLY A 1054 -1.94 6.18 30.21
N SER A 1055 -1.97 7.36 29.58
CA SER A 1055 -1.23 7.63 28.34
C SER A 1055 0.28 7.42 28.53
N VAL A 1056 0.85 6.44 27.83
CA VAL A 1056 2.31 6.30 27.73
C VAL A 1056 2.83 7.47 26.89
N ALA A 1057 3.61 8.34 27.51
CA ALA A 1057 4.13 9.54 26.85
C ALA A 1057 5.02 9.17 25.65
N VAL A 1058 4.62 9.60 24.45
CA VAL A 1058 5.36 9.34 23.21
C VAL A 1058 6.69 10.11 23.26
N ARG A 1059 7.82 9.38 23.27
CA ARG A 1059 9.15 9.99 23.24
C ARG A 1059 9.31 10.81 21.94
N PRO A 1060 9.67 12.10 22.01
CA PRO A 1060 9.83 12.93 20.82
C PRO A 1060 11.01 12.46 19.98
N LEU A 1061 10.94 12.68 18.67
CA LEU A 1061 12.06 12.44 17.76
C LEU A 1061 13.22 13.40 18.08
N PRO A 1062 14.49 12.96 17.95
CA PRO A 1062 15.63 13.86 18.08
C PRO A 1062 15.58 14.96 17.02
N PRO A 1063 15.89 16.22 17.37
CA PRO A 1063 15.76 17.34 16.46
C PRO A 1063 16.79 17.27 15.32
N LEU A 1064 16.32 17.45 14.09
CA LEU A 1064 17.18 17.67 12.92
C LEU A 1064 18.00 18.96 13.08
N LYS A 1065 19.23 18.97 12.55
CA LYS A 1065 20.05 20.20 12.49
C LYS A 1065 19.48 21.21 11.47
N GLU A 1066 19.70 22.49 11.75
CA GLU A 1066 19.13 23.61 10.98
C GLU A 1066 19.54 23.65 9.50
N ASN A 1067 20.76 23.26 9.17
CA ASN A 1067 21.21 23.16 7.79
C ASN A 1067 20.54 21.99 7.05
N VAL A 1068 20.35 20.84 7.72
CA VAL A 1068 19.64 19.66 7.17
C VAL A 1068 18.14 19.92 6.96
N LYS A 1069 17.47 20.64 7.87
CA LYS A 1069 16.05 21.02 7.73
C LYS A 1069 15.72 21.82 6.46
N ARG A 1070 16.69 22.61 5.97
CA ARG A 1070 16.52 23.55 4.83
C ARG A 1070 16.66 22.89 3.46
N VAL A 1071 17.01 21.59 3.41
CA VAL A 1071 17.25 20.85 2.17
C VAL A 1071 16.40 19.58 2.10
N MET A 1072 16.30 18.98 0.91
CA MET A 1072 15.51 17.76 0.68
C MET A 1072 16.27 16.51 1.15
N PHE A 1073 16.66 16.46 2.43
CA PHE A 1073 17.50 15.41 3.03
C PHE A 1073 16.93 13.99 2.84
N TYR A 1074 15.60 13.87 2.82
CA TYR A 1074 14.84 12.63 2.62
C TYR A 1074 14.99 12.00 1.22
N CYS A 1075 15.55 12.73 0.23
CA CYS A 1075 15.64 12.27 -1.17
C CYS A 1075 16.66 11.15 -1.46
#